data_AF-A0A2D6ANU6-F1
#
_entry.id   AF-A0A2D6ANU6-F1
#
_cell.length_a   1.000
_cell.length_b   1.000
_cell.length_c   1.000
_cell.angle_alpha   90.00
_cell.angle_beta   90.00
_cell.angle_gamma   90.00
#
_symmetry.space_group_name_H-M   'P 1'
#
loop_
_entity.id
_entity.type
_entity.pdbx_description
1 polymer ?
#
loop_
_entity_poly.entity_id
_entity_poly.type
_entity_poly.pdbx_seq_one_letter_code
_entity_poly.pdbx_strand_id
1 'polypeptide(L)'
;MNQWINLPWPEILALSCVLQGAFLLVLLLLNKYPASNSLSLVVAGSIILLVGTVLPVPQSPAIQINATILIFIALWRYVATFFTQKTRVSWYPFLILLLTIPLSLFLDHILMILTYGLPAFWIIALIATQRVFKKEGQSRGIQWFINPGSRLRWIRNFTLFHLLFGVLITLSIWEVVPNWIIPLTVLFQLFLVLFQLAKESEFLSPLPLGTKYQKSTLTANQKAHILSKLDQLIHEEQFYLNSEVSLSSLADSLQTTTHHLSQVLNESRKQSFQDLITQYRIREAKKLLKSKEHENTKIESIATMVGYNSKSAFNTAFKKQTELTPSEFRASKDVLTYRDERLPDRKNTDLNTNTRDLRHGFTSKTQNIMFTNFFKVFLRRTGRNKLFSLINIFGLTVGFTCSILIYLFIQEHTSYDQEIPNYEEIYRVAWINENPQTRTPHPMAPAMMADFPEVVAATSISPMYGPGLTRQAVRVENLEENIHFVERDFFYVDSTFLDVFQLKVILGDEDALKKPFNLVISQSTAKKFFGNTNPIGKELNMDDWSIAVAAVVEDLPARSHFHFTGLISYVTVKAINPNNPWLTWKDFGHFNYIRTRESVDANLLETKIPEWVVGYLPWNESQKEWLLNREAKFTLQPIKDIHLTSHLRWELEGNANILYIYILSGALAFILVIVCINYINLTTAKSIERAREVGVRKTLGALSAGLTGQFYLESLVFCGLAAFMAFGLSLLLLPFFNDLAQMKFSAADMFQPEFLISIGLAVLLISVLSGLYPAMVMDQFKPVEVLKGKLTSSFHGRRLRNGLVVFQFFVSAILIIASLIIMKQLNFMKNKELGFDQEALISIRLFPSVETGGIDVDQMRTLQTEFKKIPGVQEASAVSNLPGGQFNQLTIFQTQKPDERIDASQLGVDYGGLEVLGLSMNEGRSFDKSQDSDTLDNRFILNKKAAELLNLDDPIGTNITWEQGGRTGQGTVIGVTEDFHYQSLHTTIQPLIIYLDPYDANHLVVKLEGKQFQKTLSEINITYSDRIAAAPFAYEFLDAQLEELYNDEVRTLNIFTIFTSIALMLACIGLIGLAIALLNQSIKDIGIRKIMGARSWDIFSMVLFQFLKLIGIALVFGLPVGYWIMQVWVQEFSYQTSIGALPFLISAITLVVIAIMSVSVIIVKIANTNPAETLRYE
;
A
#
# COMPACT_ATOMS: atom_id res chain seq x y z
N MET A 1 26.46 -4.96 -39.06
CA MET A 1 25.03 -5.29 -38.84
C MET A 1 24.33 -5.76 -40.13
N ASN A 2 24.31 -4.98 -41.22
CA ASN A 2 23.58 -5.38 -42.44
C ASN A 2 24.08 -6.66 -43.16
N GLN A 3 25.35 -7.06 -43.01
CA GLN A 3 25.85 -8.32 -43.58
C GLN A 3 25.42 -9.58 -42.78
N TRP A 4 25.00 -9.42 -41.52
CA TRP A 4 24.61 -10.54 -40.66
C TRP A 4 23.16 -10.99 -40.91
N ILE A 5 22.35 -10.13 -41.55
CA ILE A 5 20.94 -10.39 -41.84
C ILE A 5 20.74 -11.34 -43.04
N ASN A 6 21.79 -11.55 -43.86
CA ASN A 6 21.71 -12.31 -45.11
C ASN A 6 22.34 -13.72 -45.06
N LEU A 7 22.73 -14.24 -43.90
CA LEU A 7 23.24 -15.60 -43.79
C LEU A 7 22.08 -16.61 -43.81
N PRO A 8 22.14 -17.68 -44.62
CA PRO A 8 21.11 -18.72 -44.64
C PRO A 8 21.03 -19.45 -43.29
N TRP A 9 19.81 -19.77 -42.85
CA TRP A 9 19.49 -20.41 -41.57
C TRP A 9 20.42 -21.55 -41.10
N PRO A 10 20.89 -22.46 -41.98
CA PRO A 10 21.80 -23.53 -41.58
C PRO A 10 23.17 -23.03 -41.12
N GLU A 11 23.66 -21.92 -41.67
CA GLU A 11 24.95 -21.33 -41.29
C GLU A 11 24.85 -20.58 -39.96
N ILE A 12 23.70 -19.95 -39.70
CA ILE A 12 23.38 -19.35 -38.39
C ILE A 12 23.29 -20.45 -37.31
N LEU A 13 22.65 -21.59 -37.62
CA LEU A 13 22.57 -22.76 -36.75
C LEU A 13 23.93 -23.43 -36.53
N ALA A 14 24.77 -23.52 -37.58
CA ALA A 14 26.12 -24.05 -37.46
C ALA A 14 26.99 -23.14 -36.59
N LEU A 15 26.90 -21.83 -36.78
CA LEU A 15 27.61 -20.84 -35.97
C LEU A 15 27.11 -20.86 -34.51
N SER A 16 25.80 -21.03 -34.28
CA SER A 16 25.25 -21.18 -32.94
C SER A 16 25.72 -22.46 -32.26
N CYS A 17 25.80 -23.57 -33.00
CA CYS A 17 26.32 -24.84 -32.47
C CYS A 17 27.82 -24.77 -32.18
N VAL A 18 28.61 -24.09 -33.01
CA VAL A 18 30.05 -23.87 -32.77
C VAL A 18 30.26 -22.94 -31.56
N LEU A 19 29.46 -21.90 -31.41
CA LEU A 19 29.48 -21.01 -30.23
C LEU A 19 29.03 -21.72 -28.96
N GLN A 20 27.99 -22.56 -29.04
CA GLN A 20 27.55 -23.39 -27.92
C GLN A 20 28.57 -24.47 -27.56
N GLY A 21 29.24 -25.07 -28.54
CA GLY A 21 30.34 -26.02 -28.35
C GLY A 21 31.56 -25.37 -27.71
N ALA A 22 31.96 -24.19 -28.18
CA ALA A 22 33.02 -23.38 -27.58
C ALA A 22 32.66 -22.94 -26.15
N PHE A 23 31.39 -22.58 -25.91
CA PHE A 23 30.85 -22.25 -24.59
C PHE A 23 30.88 -23.44 -23.63
N LEU A 24 30.54 -24.64 -24.10
CA LEU A 24 30.65 -25.88 -23.33
C LEU A 24 32.11 -26.24 -23.02
N LEU A 25 33.02 -26.01 -23.98
CA LEU A 25 34.46 -26.22 -23.81
C LEU A 25 35.04 -25.26 -22.76
N VAL A 26 34.65 -23.98 -22.79
CA VAL A 26 35.05 -22.97 -21.81
C VAL A 26 34.48 -23.30 -20.42
N LEU A 27 33.22 -23.73 -20.32
CA LEU A 27 32.62 -24.20 -19.06
C LEU A 27 33.32 -25.45 -18.50
N LEU A 28 33.73 -26.39 -19.37
CA LEU A 28 34.47 -27.58 -18.98
C LEU A 28 35.91 -27.26 -18.53
N LEU A 29 36.57 -26.30 -19.20
CA LEU A 29 37.90 -25.81 -18.83
C LEU A 29 37.87 -25.03 -17.51
N LEU A 30 36.81 -24.24 -17.26
CA LEU A 30 36.60 -23.51 -16.00
C LEU A 30 36.26 -24.44 -14.83
N ASN A 31 35.60 -25.57 -15.09
CA ASN A 31 35.31 -26.60 -14.08
C ASN A 31 36.58 -27.35 -13.61
N LYS A 32 37.69 -27.26 -14.35
CA LYS A 32 38.94 -27.97 -14.05
C LYS A 32 39.88 -27.20 -13.09
N TYR A 33 39.64 -25.91 -12.84
CA TYR A 33 40.48 -25.07 -11.98
C TYR A 33 39.69 -24.44 -10.81
N PRO A 34 39.87 -24.89 -9.55
CA PRO A 34 39.00 -24.50 -8.41
C PRO A 34 39.22 -23.09 -7.83
N ALA A 35 40.06 -22.25 -8.44
CA ALA A 35 40.63 -21.08 -7.76
C ALA A 35 39.95 -19.72 -8.02
N SER A 36 38.91 -19.60 -8.85
CA SER A 36 38.25 -18.30 -9.07
C SER A 36 36.74 -18.41 -9.37
N ASN A 37 35.97 -18.89 -8.38
CA ASN A 37 34.52 -19.06 -8.51
C ASN A 37 33.71 -17.75 -8.58
N SER A 38 34.24 -16.59 -8.17
CA SER A 38 33.52 -15.31 -8.27
C SER A 38 33.71 -14.64 -9.64
N LEU A 39 34.92 -14.68 -10.19
CA LEU A 39 35.22 -14.08 -11.49
C LEU A 39 34.56 -14.85 -12.64
N SER A 40 34.51 -16.19 -12.55
CA SER A 40 33.83 -17.05 -13.52
C SER A 40 32.31 -16.84 -13.55
N LEU A 41 31.67 -16.57 -12.40
CA LEU A 41 30.24 -16.25 -12.31
C LEU A 41 29.92 -14.85 -12.84
N VAL A 42 30.79 -13.86 -12.59
CA VAL A 42 30.65 -12.49 -13.12
C VAL A 42 30.87 -12.48 -14.63
N VAL A 43 31.91 -13.16 -15.14
CA VAL A 43 32.19 -13.25 -16.59
C VAL A 43 31.10 -14.05 -17.31
N ALA A 44 30.57 -15.12 -16.71
CA ALA A 44 29.42 -15.85 -17.27
C ALA A 44 28.16 -14.97 -17.32
N GLY A 45 27.86 -14.22 -16.26
CA GLY A 45 26.74 -13.28 -16.22
C GLY A 45 26.89 -12.14 -17.24
N SER A 46 28.09 -11.58 -17.38
CA SER A 46 28.41 -10.52 -18.34
C SER A 46 28.34 -11.01 -19.79
N ILE A 47 28.75 -12.25 -20.09
CA ILE A 47 28.67 -12.83 -21.45
C ILE A 47 27.22 -13.19 -21.81
N ILE A 48 26.41 -13.69 -20.87
CA ILE A 48 24.97 -13.93 -21.07
C ILE A 48 24.25 -12.60 -21.38
N LEU A 49 24.58 -11.53 -20.66
CA LEU A 49 24.08 -10.17 -20.93
C LEU A 49 24.55 -9.62 -22.28
N LEU A 50 25.82 -9.84 -22.65
CA LEU A 50 26.36 -9.40 -23.96
C LEU A 50 25.68 -10.12 -25.13
N VAL A 51 25.38 -11.43 -24.99
CA VAL A 51 24.68 -12.20 -26.03
C VAL A 51 23.19 -11.82 -26.13
N GLY A 52 22.56 -11.48 -25.00
CA GLY A 52 21.17 -11.00 -24.96
C GLY A 52 20.96 -9.54 -25.38
N THR A 53 22.01 -8.72 -25.40
CA THR A 53 21.93 -7.29 -25.79
C THR A 53 22.44 -7.01 -27.20
N VAL A 54 23.27 -7.89 -27.78
CA VAL A 54 23.93 -7.66 -29.08
C VAL A 54 23.23 -8.35 -30.26
N LEU A 55 22.35 -9.34 -30.01
CA LEU A 55 21.58 -10.02 -31.07
C LEU A 55 20.11 -9.62 -31.00
N PRO A 56 19.49 -9.17 -32.12
CA PRO A 56 18.05 -8.99 -32.19
C PRO A 56 17.43 -10.39 -32.18
N VAL A 57 16.99 -10.87 -31.02
CA VAL A 57 16.38 -12.20 -30.88
C VAL A 57 14.98 -12.14 -31.49
N PRO A 58 14.64 -12.99 -32.47
CA PRO A 58 13.30 -13.01 -33.05
C PRO A 58 12.26 -13.52 -32.03
N GLN A 59 11.02 -13.06 -32.18
CA GLN A 59 9.84 -13.31 -31.35
C GLN A 59 9.36 -14.79 -31.29
N SER A 60 10.26 -15.78 -31.40
CA SER A 60 9.86 -17.17 -31.27
C SER A 60 9.72 -17.55 -29.78
N PRO A 61 8.54 -17.97 -29.32
CA PRO A 61 8.30 -18.32 -27.91
C PRO A 61 9.19 -19.48 -27.43
N ALA A 62 9.59 -20.40 -28.31
CA ALA A 62 10.42 -21.55 -27.96
C ALA A 62 11.85 -21.16 -27.48
N ILE A 63 12.45 -20.12 -28.09
CA ILE A 63 13.80 -19.67 -27.72
C ILE A 63 13.76 -18.87 -26.41
N GLN A 64 12.70 -18.09 -26.19
CA GLN A 64 12.46 -17.39 -24.92
C GLN A 64 12.17 -18.36 -23.77
N ILE A 65 11.37 -19.41 -24.01
CA ILE A 65 11.15 -20.52 -23.07
C ILE A 65 12.49 -21.17 -22.68
N ASN A 66 13.37 -21.43 -23.65
CA ASN A 66 14.69 -22.00 -23.38
C ASN A 66 15.60 -21.04 -22.58
N ALA A 67 15.55 -19.73 -22.84
CA ALA A 67 16.29 -18.73 -22.07
C ALA A 67 15.81 -18.66 -20.61
N THR A 68 14.50 -18.67 -20.39
CA THR A 68 13.89 -18.70 -19.06
C THR A 68 14.25 -20.00 -18.32
N ILE A 69 14.20 -21.15 -19.01
CA ILE A 69 14.65 -22.44 -18.47
C ILE A 69 16.14 -22.40 -18.07
N LEU A 70 17.00 -21.78 -18.89
CA LEU A 70 18.42 -21.63 -18.57
C LEU A 70 18.68 -20.72 -17.37
N ILE A 71 17.91 -19.62 -17.23
CA ILE A 71 17.92 -18.76 -16.03
C ILE A 71 17.50 -19.57 -14.79
N PHE A 72 16.44 -20.38 -14.90
CA PHE A 72 16.00 -21.26 -13.81
C PHE A 72 17.02 -22.36 -13.47
N ILE A 73 17.72 -22.93 -14.46
CA ILE A 73 18.81 -23.90 -14.24
C ILE A 73 20.01 -23.22 -13.57
N ALA A 74 20.32 -21.97 -13.92
CA ALA A 74 21.36 -21.19 -13.27
C ALA A 74 21.00 -20.84 -11.82
N LEU A 75 19.75 -20.45 -11.56
CA LEU A 75 19.20 -20.24 -10.21
C LEU A 75 19.23 -21.53 -9.39
N TRP A 76 18.81 -22.66 -9.97
CA TRP A 76 18.89 -23.98 -9.36
C TRP A 76 20.33 -24.36 -8.99
N ARG A 77 21.28 -24.18 -9.92
CA ARG A 77 22.69 -24.47 -9.65
C ARG A 77 23.23 -23.57 -8.56
N TYR A 78 22.93 -22.28 -8.55
CA TYR A 78 23.34 -21.33 -7.51
C TYR A 78 22.76 -21.68 -6.14
N VAL A 79 21.48 -22.03 -6.07
CA VAL A 79 20.81 -22.48 -4.84
C VAL A 79 21.40 -23.80 -4.35
N ALA A 80 21.66 -24.75 -5.25
CA ALA A 80 22.31 -26.01 -4.92
C ALA A 80 23.75 -25.81 -4.40
N THR A 81 24.54 -24.89 -4.97
CA THR A 81 25.86 -24.54 -4.41
C THR A 81 25.77 -23.79 -3.08
N PHE A 82 24.75 -22.94 -2.89
CA PHE A 82 24.49 -22.22 -1.65
C PHE A 82 24.18 -23.16 -0.48
N PHE A 83 23.42 -24.25 -0.73
CA PHE A 83 23.11 -25.25 0.28
C PHE A 83 24.25 -26.27 0.52
N THR A 84 25.21 -26.41 -0.40
CA THR A 84 26.26 -27.45 -0.33
C THR A 84 27.62 -26.98 0.20
N GLN A 85 27.92 -25.67 0.25
CA GLN A 85 29.24 -25.18 0.68
C GLN A 85 29.32 -24.72 2.16
N LYS A 86 30.46 -25.02 2.81
CA LYS A 86 30.79 -24.66 4.21
C LYS A 86 31.14 -23.18 4.42
N THR A 87 31.29 -22.37 3.37
CA THR A 87 31.82 -21.00 3.42
C THR A 87 30.74 -19.92 3.30
N ARG A 88 30.91 -18.83 4.05
CA ARG A 88 30.04 -17.64 4.08
C ARG A 88 30.00 -16.97 2.69
N VAL A 89 29.05 -17.32 1.83
CA VAL A 89 28.81 -16.58 0.60
C VAL A 89 28.00 -15.31 0.91
N SER A 90 28.46 -14.17 0.37
CA SER A 90 27.79 -12.87 0.44
C SER A 90 26.54 -12.88 -0.46
N TRP A 91 25.45 -12.26 -0.01
CA TRP A 91 24.16 -12.19 -0.70
C TRP A 91 24.14 -11.16 -1.86
N TYR A 92 25.18 -10.34 -1.99
CA TYR A 92 25.28 -9.28 -2.99
C TYR A 92 25.20 -9.76 -4.47
N PRO A 93 25.81 -10.88 -4.88
CA PRO A 93 25.73 -11.35 -6.28
C PRO A 93 24.31 -11.75 -6.69
N PHE A 94 23.51 -12.26 -5.75
CA PHE A 94 22.10 -12.61 -5.97
C PHE A 94 21.24 -11.36 -6.20
N LEU A 95 21.55 -10.27 -5.48
CA LEU A 95 20.84 -9.00 -5.59
C LEU A 95 21.18 -8.24 -6.89
N ILE A 96 22.43 -8.37 -7.36
CA ILE A 96 22.86 -7.85 -8.66
C ILE A 96 22.16 -8.62 -9.79
N LEU A 97 22.05 -9.94 -9.70
CA LEU A 97 21.34 -10.76 -10.69
C LEU A 97 19.84 -10.40 -10.78
N LEU A 98 19.21 -10.10 -9.62
CA LEU A 98 17.81 -9.68 -9.51
C LEU A 98 17.54 -8.28 -10.06
N LEU A 99 18.46 -7.34 -9.85
CA LEU A 99 18.36 -5.97 -10.36
C LEU A 99 18.57 -5.87 -11.89
N THR A 100 19.07 -6.93 -12.53
CA THR A 100 19.38 -6.96 -13.97
C THR A 100 18.34 -7.67 -14.83
N ILE A 101 17.24 -8.18 -14.25
CA ILE A 101 16.17 -8.83 -15.02
C ILE A 101 15.23 -7.74 -15.58
N PRO A 102 15.03 -7.63 -16.90
CA PRO A 102 14.13 -6.63 -17.48
C PRO A 102 12.69 -6.89 -17.04
N LEU A 103 12.04 -5.86 -16.48
CA LEU A 103 10.64 -5.90 -16.03
C LEU A 103 9.66 -6.23 -17.18
N SER A 104 10.06 -5.95 -18.43
CA SER A 104 9.27 -6.23 -19.64
C SER A 104 9.02 -7.72 -19.88
N LEU A 105 9.90 -8.63 -19.43
CA LEU A 105 9.68 -10.07 -19.53
C LEU A 105 8.57 -10.60 -18.60
N PHE A 106 8.19 -9.82 -17.59
CA PHE A 106 7.16 -10.18 -16.63
C PHE A 106 5.76 -9.71 -17.03
N LEU A 107 5.65 -8.61 -17.79
CA LEU A 107 4.36 -7.95 -18.09
C LEU A 107 3.52 -8.73 -19.12
N ASP A 108 4.13 -9.31 -20.15
CA ASP A 108 3.34 -9.85 -21.27
C ASP A 108 2.67 -11.21 -20.99
N HIS A 109 3.14 -12.00 -20.01
CA HIS A 109 2.76 -13.42 -19.89
C HIS A 109 2.32 -13.84 -18.46
N ILE A 110 1.84 -12.89 -17.66
CA ILE A 110 1.39 -13.06 -16.27
C ILE A 110 0.40 -14.22 -16.11
N LEU A 111 -0.57 -14.35 -17.02
CA LEU A 111 -1.64 -15.34 -16.92
C LEU A 111 -1.12 -16.79 -17.05
N MET A 112 -0.14 -17.03 -17.93
CA MET A 112 0.44 -18.36 -18.18
C MET A 112 1.36 -18.81 -17.02
N ILE A 113 2.06 -17.85 -16.39
CA ILE A 113 2.88 -18.07 -15.20
C ILE A 113 1.99 -18.41 -14.00
N LEU A 114 0.83 -17.75 -13.87
CA LEU A 114 -0.14 -18.01 -12.80
C LEU A 114 -0.85 -19.35 -12.95
N THR A 115 -1.27 -19.74 -14.16
CA THR A 115 -2.07 -20.96 -14.39
C THR A 115 -1.23 -22.24 -14.41
N TYR A 116 -0.04 -22.23 -15.03
CA TYR A 116 0.75 -23.47 -15.21
C TYR A 116 2.10 -23.41 -14.50
N GLY A 117 2.70 -22.22 -14.38
CA GLY A 117 4.02 -22.04 -13.79
C GLY A 117 4.02 -22.21 -12.27
N LEU A 118 3.12 -21.51 -11.57
CA LEU A 118 3.06 -21.54 -10.10
C LEU A 118 2.74 -22.95 -9.57
N PRO A 119 1.65 -23.63 -9.96
CA PRO A 119 1.30 -24.93 -9.38
C PRO A 119 2.36 -26.01 -9.65
N ALA A 120 2.91 -26.05 -10.87
CA ALA A 120 3.99 -26.96 -11.21
C ALA A 120 5.27 -26.65 -10.40
N PHE A 121 5.58 -25.37 -10.20
CA PHE A 121 6.71 -24.93 -9.37
C PHE A 121 6.49 -25.27 -7.89
N TRP A 122 5.27 -25.13 -7.36
CA TRP A 122 4.90 -25.53 -6.00
C TRP A 122 5.06 -27.04 -5.79
N ILE A 123 4.59 -27.85 -6.75
CA ILE A 123 4.74 -29.30 -6.73
C ILE A 123 6.22 -29.71 -6.84
N ILE A 124 6.99 -29.08 -7.74
CA ILE A 124 8.41 -29.35 -7.91
C ILE A 124 9.21 -28.91 -6.67
N ALA A 125 8.91 -27.76 -6.08
CA ALA A 125 9.56 -27.27 -4.87
C ALA A 125 9.26 -28.17 -3.66
N LEU A 126 8.04 -28.69 -3.54
CA LEU A 126 7.61 -29.60 -2.49
C LEU A 126 8.23 -31.00 -2.65
N ILE A 127 8.30 -31.52 -3.89
CA ILE A 127 9.00 -32.77 -4.21
C ILE A 127 10.51 -32.62 -4.01
N ALA A 128 11.08 -31.47 -4.37
CA ALA A 128 12.51 -31.18 -4.23
C ALA A 128 12.91 -31.03 -2.75
N THR A 129 12.11 -30.34 -1.93
CA THR A 129 12.34 -30.27 -0.48
C THR A 129 12.24 -31.63 0.16
N GLN A 130 11.25 -32.45 -0.21
CA GLN A 130 11.14 -33.83 0.28
C GLN A 130 12.34 -34.70 -0.16
N ARG A 131 12.80 -34.59 -1.41
CA ARG A 131 13.97 -35.35 -1.91
C ARG A 131 15.29 -34.89 -1.28
N VAL A 132 15.47 -33.59 -1.05
CA VAL A 132 16.65 -33.04 -0.35
C VAL A 132 16.63 -33.50 1.11
N PHE A 133 15.49 -33.45 1.80
CA PHE A 133 15.32 -34.00 3.15
C PHE A 133 15.68 -35.49 3.21
N LYS A 134 15.17 -36.30 2.26
CA LYS A 134 15.38 -37.75 2.24
C LYS A 134 16.82 -38.12 1.89
N LYS A 135 17.45 -37.42 0.93
CA LYS A 135 18.82 -37.67 0.47
C LYS A 135 19.89 -37.13 1.44
N GLU A 136 19.65 -36.00 2.11
CA GLU A 136 20.55 -35.50 3.18
C GLU A 136 20.38 -36.27 4.50
N GLY A 137 19.15 -36.66 4.84
CA GLY A 137 18.86 -37.52 6.00
C GLY A 137 19.55 -38.88 5.90
N GLN A 138 19.61 -39.47 4.69
CA GLN A 138 20.26 -40.77 4.45
C GLN A 138 21.78 -40.69 4.26
N SER A 139 22.34 -39.60 3.71
CA SER A 139 23.78 -39.51 3.39
C SER A 139 24.66 -38.93 4.50
N ARG A 140 24.11 -38.13 5.42
CA ARG A 140 24.92 -37.39 6.42
C ARG A 140 24.54 -37.65 7.88
N GLY A 141 23.49 -38.45 8.12
CA GLY A 141 22.87 -38.56 9.43
C GLY A 141 22.30 -37.22 9.90
N ILE A 142 21.31 -37.25 10.78
CA ILE A 142 20.66 -36.06 11.33
C ILE A 142 21.61 -35.36 12.33
N GLN A 143 22.84 -35.00 11.93
CA GLN A 143 23.85 -34.34 12.78
C GLN A 143 24.01 -32.85 12.45
N TRP A 144 23.84 -32.44 11.19
CA TRP A 144 23.81 -31.02 10.78
C TRP A 144 22.65 -30.26 11.44
N PHE A 145 21.52 -30.94 11.65
CA PHE A 145 20.29 -30.38 12.20
C PHE A 145 20.29 -30.35 13.74
N ILE A 146 21.36 -30.81 14.41
CA ILE A 146 21.42 -30.82 15.89
C ILE A 146 21.66 -29.42 16.45
N ASN A 147 22.40 -28.57 15.73
CA ASN A 147 22.85 -27.27 16.25
C ASN A 147 21.75 -26.19 16.12
N PRO A 148 21.34 -25.50 17.21
CA PRO A 148 20.26 -24.49 17.17
C PRO A 148 20.50 -23.40 16.12
N GLY A 149 21.77 -23.00 15.93
CA GLY A 149 22.15 -21.95 14.99
C GLY A 149 22.06 -22.34 13.52
N SER A 150 22.04 -23.63 13.15
CA SER A 150 21.78 -24.07 11.77
C SER A 150 20.28 -24.16 11.49
N ARG A 151 19.47 -24.62 12.46
CA ARG A 151 18.00 -24.61 12.36
C ARG A 151 17.45 -23.19 12.24
N LEU A 152 17.88 -22.26 13.10
CA LEU A 152 17.46 -20.87 13.02
C LEU A 152 17.91 -20.17 11.74
N ARG A 153 19.11 -20.48 11.23
CA ARG A 153 19.57 -19.93 9.94
C ARG A 153 18.75 -20.45 8.77
N TRP A 154 18.37 -21.73 8.82
CA TRP A 154 17.50 -22.33 7.82
C TRP A 154 16.10 -21.70 7.86
N ILE A 155 15.47 -21.63 9.05
CA ILE A 155 14.16 -20.95 9.24
C ILE A 155 14.23 -19.52 8.74
N ARG A 156 15.21 -18.74 9.20
CA ARG A 156 15.40 -17.33 8.83
C ARG A 156 15.48 -17.16 7.32
N ASN A 157 16.31 -17.97 6.65
CA ASN A 157 16.50 -17.86 5.21
C ASN A 157 15.25 -18.33 4.44
N PHE A 158 14.54 -19.34 4.96
CA PHE A 158 13.30 -19.85 4.39
C PHE A 158 12.15 -18.85 4.52
N THR A 159 11.99 -18.22 5.69
CA THR A 159 10.99 -17.17 5.94
C THR A 159 11.33 -15.89 5.20
N LEU A 160 12.60 -15.47 5.13
CA LEU A 160 13.00 -14.31 4.34
C LEU A 160 12.76 -14.54 2.85
N PHE A 161 13.09 -15.73 2.35
CA PHE A 161 12.82 -16.11 0.97
C PHE A 161 11.32 -16.05 0.67
N HIS A 162 10.46 -16.65 1.50
CA HIS A 162 9.02 -16.63 1.27
C HIS A 162 8.39 -15.24 1.46
N LEU A 163 8.90 -14.42 2.39
CA LEU A 163 8.39 -13.07 2.62
C LEU A 163 8.81 -12.11 1.49
N LEU A 164 10.06 -12.17 1.02
CA LEU A 164 10.51 -11.42 -0.15
C LEU A 164 9.83 -11.90 -1.44
N PHE A 165 9.61 -13.21 -1.57
CA PHE A 165 8.89 -13.79 -2.71
C PHE A 165 7.40 -13.43 -2.68
N GLY A 166 6.77 -13.41 -1.51
CA GLY A 166 5.40 -12.92 -1.31
C GLY A 166 5.29 -11.44 -1.67
N VAL A 167 6.25 -10.60 -1.25
CA VAL A 167 6.31 -9.18 -1.61
C VAL A 167 6.49 -8.98 -3.12
N LEU A 168 7.38 -9.75 -3.76
CA LEU A 168 7.60 -9.70 -5.21
C LEU A 168 6.36 -10.16 -5.99
N ILE A 169 5.71 -11.23 -5.55
CA ILE A 169 4.44 -11.68 -6.12
C ILE A 169 3.39 -10.58 -5.95
N THR A 170 3.21 -9.99 -4.76
CA THR A 170 2.24 -8.90 -4.57
C THR A 170 2.51 -7.69 -5.43
N LEU A 171 3.77 -7.33 -5.67
CA LEU A 171 4.12 -6.24 -6.59
C LEU A 171 3.88 -6.58 -8.06
N SER A 172 3.77 -7.87 -8.40
CA SER A 172 3.62 -8.35 -9.79
C SER A 172 2.18 -8.70 -10.18
N ILE A 173 1.25 -8.78 -9.23
CA ILE A 173 -0.17 -9.15 -9.47
C ILE A 173 -1.18 -8.26 -8.73
N TRP A 174 -0.74 -7.10 -8.22
CA TRP A 174 -1.59 -6.15 -7.46
C TRP A 174 -2.84 -5.69 -8.23
N GLU A 175 -2.79 -5.63 -9.56
CA GLU A 175 -3.91 -5.20 -10.39
C GLU A 175 -4.94 -6.30 -10.70
N VAL A 176 -4.63 -7.58 -10.43
CA VAL A 176 -5.39 -8.72 -10.98
C VAL A 176 -6.01 -9.62 -9.90
N VAL A 177 -5.60 -9.50 -8.63
CA VAL A 177 -6.02 -10.40 -7.56
C VAL A 177 -6.73 -9.62 -6.44
N PRO A 178 -7.95 -10.03 -6.02
CA PRO A 178 -8.67 -9.41 -4.91
C PRO A 178 -7.83 -9.26 -3.63
N ASN A 179 -7.93 -8.08 -3.00
CA ASN A 179 -7.11 -7.63 -1.86
C ASN A 179 -7.05 -8.62 -0.67
N TRP A 180 -8.04 -9.51 -0.52
CA TRP A 180 -8.11 -10.49 0.58
C TRP A 180 -7.34 -11.80 0.33
N ILE A 181 -7.01 -12.16 -0.93
CA ILE A 181 -6.27 -13.39 -1.25
C ILE A 181 -4.80 -13.27 -0.83
N ILE A 182 -4.27 -12.05 -0.81
CA ILE A 182 -2.91 -11.71 -0.41
C ILE A 182 -2.64 -12.07 1.08
N PRO A 183 -3.43 -11.60 2.06
CA PRO A 183 -3.27 -12.02 3.44
C PRO A 183 -3.59 -13.51 3.61
N LEU A 184 -4.52 -14.08 2.84
CA LEU A 184 -4.86 -15.51 2.92
C LEU A 184 -3.72 -16.42 2.48
N THR A 185 -3.00 -16.06 1.41
CA THR A 185 -1.84 -16.81 0.91
C THR A 185 -0.64 -16.67 1.85
N VAL A 186 -0.41 -15.49 2.43
CA VAL A 186 0.60 -15.29 3.48
C VAL A 186 0.25 -16.06 4.74
N LEU A 187 -1.02 -16.05 5.17
CA LEU A 187 -1.52 -16.83 6.30
C LEU A 187 -1.45 -18.33 6.03
N PHE A 188 -1.74 -18.78 4.81
CA PHE A 188 -1.65 -20.18 4.40
C PHE A 188 -0.19 -20.65 4.35
N GLN A 189 0.73 -19.81 3.89
CA GLN A 189 2.17 -20.07 3.95
C GLN A 189 2.68 -20.11 5.39
N LEU A 190 2.28 -19.15 6.23
CA LEU A 190 2.56 -19.17 7.67
C LEU A 190 1.96 -20.41 8.33
N PHE A 191 0.74 -20.79 7.96
CA PHE A 191 0.07 -21.98 8.45
C PHE A 191 0.80 -23.25 8.02
N LEU A 192 1.21 -23.40 6.76
CA LEU A 192 1.99 -24.54 6.29
C LEU A 192 3.34 -24.63 7.01
N VAL A 193 4.00 -23.49 7.26
CA VAL A 193 5.23 -23.42 8.07
C VAL A 193 4.96 -23.86 9.50
N LEU A 194 3.94 -23.30 10.15
CA LEU A 194 3.55 -23.62 11.53
C LEU A 194 3.03 -25.06 11.67
N PHE A 195 2.34 -25.58 10.66
CA PHE A 195 1.82 -26.94 10.59
C PHE A 195 2.94 -27.96 10.42
N GLN A 196 3.92 -27.69 9.54
CA GLN A 196 5.10 -28.55 9.41
C GLN A 196 5.94 -28.54 10.70
N LEU A 197 6.07 -27.37 11.34
CA LEU A 197 6.71 -27.20 12.65
C LEU A 197 5.98 -27.94 13.78
N ALA A 198 4.64 -27.99 13.73
CA ALA A 198 3.80 -28.70 14.71
C ALA A 198 3.75 -30.22 14.47
N LYS A 199 3.81 -30.65 13.20
CA LYS A 199 3.76 -32.06 12.79
C LYS A 199 5.05 -32.81 13.10
N GLU A 200 6.21 -32.17 12.98
CA GLU A 200 7.47 -32.73 13.47
C GLU A 200 7.62 -32.46 14.98
N SER A 201 7.01 -33.33 15.80
CA SER A 201 7.02 -33.22 17.27
C SER A 201 8.42 -33.17 17.91
N GLU A 202 9.47 -33.60 17.20
CA GLU A 202 10.86 -33.51 17.64
C GLU A 202 11.46 -32.10 17.48
N PHE A 203 10.87 -31.23 16.65
CA PHE A 203 11.33 -29.87 16.41
C PHE A 203 11.20 -28.98 17.67
N LEU A 204 10.14 -29.21 18.44
CA LEU A 204 9.82 -28.54 19.72
C LEU A 204 10.23 -29.36 20.94
N SER A 205 10.73 -30.58 20.75
CA SER A 205 11.21 -31.41 21.86
C SER A 205 12.49 -30.79 22.47
N PRO A 206 12.65 -30.81 23.81
CA PRO A 206 13.92 -30.45 24.42
C PRO A 206 14.98 -31.43 23.91
N LEU A 207 16.06 -30.90 23.34
CA LEU A 207 17.23 -31.67 22.92
C LEU A 207 17.62 -32.65 24.05
N PRO A 208 17.83 -33.95 23.77
CA PRO A 208 18.58 -34.77 24.71
C PRO A 208 19.94 -34.08 24.85
N LEU A 209 20.30 -33.74 26.09
CA LEU A 209 21.64 -33.24 26.44
C LEU A 209 22.65 -34.15 25.75
N GLY A 210 23.26 -33.65 24.67
CA GLY A 210 24.23 -34.41 23.90
C GLY A 210 25.31 -34.87 24.88
N THR A 211 25.42 -36.18 25.07
CA THR A 211 26.55 -36.77 25.78
C THR A 211 27.80 -36.23 25.10
N LYS A 212 28.65 -35.57 25.89
CA LYS A 212 29.81 -34.78 25.46
C LYS A 212 30.93 -35.61 24.78
N TYR A 213 30.63 -36.82 24.31
CA TYR A 213 31.61 -37.82 23.89
C TYR A 213 31.13 -38.56 22.62
N GLN A 214 32.06 -38.76 21.68
CA GLN A 214 31.88 -39.62 20.51
C GLN A 214 31.50 -41.04 20.96
N LYS A 215 30.50 -41.64 20.30
CA LYS A 215 30.18 -43.08 20.46
C LYS A 215 31.44 -43.93 20.23
N SER A 216 31.70 -44.86 21.14
CA SER A 216 32.84 -45.76 21.09
C SER A 216 32.97 -46.59 19.82
N THR A 217 34.21 -46.65 19.33
CA THR A 217 34.67 -47.54 18.27
C THR A 217 34.91 -48.98 18.74
N LEU A 218 34.74 -49.27 20.05
CA LEU A 218 34.94 -50.60 20.64
C LEU A 218 33.70 -51.48 20.50
N THR A 219 33.91 -52.75 20.15
CA THR A 219 32.87 -53.79 20.14
C THR A 219 32.43 -54.17 21.56
N ALA A 220 31.22 -54.72 21.71
CA ALA A 220 30.68 -55.12 23.01
C ALA A 220 31.59 -56.12 23.76
N ASN A 221 32.20 -57.06 23.04
CA ASN A 221 33.13 -58.04 23.61
C ASN A 221 34.42 -57.39 24.13
N GLN A 222 34.97 -56.40 23.42
CA GLN A 222 36.15 -55.67 23.88
C GLN A 222 35.85 -54.86 25.16
N LYS A 223 34.67 -54.24 25.25
CA LYS A 223 34.25 -53.52 26.46
C LYS A 223 34.09 -54.47 27.65
N ALA A 224 33.46 -55.64 27.44
CA ALA A 224 33.29 -56.65 28.47
C ALA A 224 34.63 -57.19 28.99
N HIS A 225 35.60 -57.45 28.09
CA HIS A 225 36.94 -57.88 28.46
C HIS A 225 37.70 -56.85 29.31
N ILE A 226 37.65 -55.57 28.90
CA ILE A 226 38.27 -54.48 29.66
C ILE A 226 37.62 -54.32 31.04
N LEU A 227 36.29 -54.44 31.14
CA LEU A 227 35.58 -54.35 32.41
C LEU A 227 35.88 -55.53 33.34
N SER A 228 35.93 -56.75 32.81
CA SER A 228 36.26 -57.95 33.60
C SER A 228 37.67 -57.87 34.19
N LYS A 229 38.67 -57.47 33.39
CA LYS A 229 40.03 -57.29 33.89
C LYS A 229 40.13 -56.11 34.87
N LEU A 230 39.40 -55.02 34.63
CA LEU A 230 39.36 -53.88 35.54
C LEU A 230 38.80 -54.28 36.91
N ASP A 231 37.71 -55.04 36.93
CA ASP A 231 37.10 -55.52 38.18
C ASP A 231 38.06 -56.47 38.91
N GLN A 232 38.78 -57.32 38.18
CA GLN A 232 39.83 -58.18 38.73
C GLN A 232 40.96 -57.37 39.40
N LEU A 233 41.53 -56.38 38.71
CA LEU A 233 42.58 -55.51 39.27
C LEU A 233 42.11 -54.70 40.49
N ILE A 234 40.85 -54.29 40.51
CA ILE A 234 40.27 -53.54 41.64
C ILE A 234 40.07 -54.45 42.85
N HIS A 235 39.57 -55.68 42.65
CA HIS A 235 39.19 -56.57 43.75
C HIS A 235 40.32 -57.45 44.26
N GLU A 236 41.21 -57.94 43.39
CA GLU A 236 42.28 -58.88 43.76
C GLU A 236 43.59 -58.16 44.10
N GLU A 237 43.96 -57.12 43.35
CA GLU A 237 45.25 -56.43 43.49
C GLU A 237 45.17 -55.11 44.27
N GLN A 238 43.95 -54.69 44.67
CA GLN A 238 43.69 -53.42 45.38
C GLN A 238 44.40 -52.22 44.75
N PHE A 239 44.48 -52.18 43.41
CA PHE A 239 45.31 -51.24 42.66
C PHE A 239 45.07 -49.77 43.04
N TYR A 240 43.85 -49.43 43.46
CA TYR A 240 43.47 -48.08 43.89
C TYR A 240 44.21 -47.57 45.14
N LEU A 241 44.86 -48.43 45.95
CA LEU A 241 45.62 -48.01 47.13
C LEU A 241 47.00 -47.42 46.78
N ASN A 242 47.53 -47.70 45.59
CA ASN A 242 48.82 -47.14 45.16
C ASN A 242 48.69 -45.62 44.91
N SER A 243 49.57 -44.82 45.51
CA SER A 243 49.59 -43.36 45.44
C SER A 243 49.91 -42.80 44.06
N GLU A 244 50.57 -43.56 43.18
CA GLU A 244 51.02 -43.12 41.85
C GLU A 244 50.07 -43.51 40.70
N VAL A 245 48.87 -44.02 41.04
CA VAL A 245 47.91 -44.53 40.07
C VAL A 245 47.40 -43.43 39.13
N SER A 246 47.68 -43.64 37.84
CA SER A 246 47.27 -42.79 36.72
C SER A 246 46.47 -43.57 35.70
N LEU A 247 45.67 -42.86 34.89
CA LEU A 247 44.88 -43.47 33.83
C LEU A 247 45.77 -44.22 32.82
N SER A 248 46.99 -43.73 32.57
CA SER A 248 48.01 -44.40 31.75
C SER A 248 48.49 -45.69 32.38
N SER A 249 48.93 -45.67 33.64
CA SER A 249 49.40 -46.89 34.32
C SER A 249 48.34 -48.00 34.40
N LEU A 250 47.06 -47.62 34.56
CA LEU A 250 45.95 -48.57 34.57
C LEU A 250 45.65 -49.09 33.15
N ALA A 251 45.75 -48.24 32.13
CA ALA A 251 45.56 -48.65 30.75
C ALA A 251 46.66 -49.64 30.30
N ASP A 252 47.91 -49.40 30.69
CA ASP A 252 49.05 -50.29 30.41
C ASP A 252 48.84 -51.66 31.06
N SER A 253 48.43 -51.70 32.34
CA SER A 253 48.13 -52.94 33.08
C SER A 253 46.96 -53.73 32.46
N LEU A 254 45.99 -53.02 31.87
CA LEU A 254 44.85 -53.61 31.18
C LEU A 254 45.14 -53.97 29.70
N GLN A 255 46.36 -53.70 29.21
CA GLN A 255 46.75 -53.86 27.80
C GLN A 255 45.80 -53.11 26.84
N THR A 256 45.43 -51.86 27.19
CA THR A 256 44.53 -51.01 26.40
C THR A 256 45.06 -49.57 26.31
N THR A 257 44.45 -48.73 25.47
CA THR A 257 44.83 -47.31 25.38
C THR A 257 44.09 -46.48 26.43
N THR A 258 44.71 -45.38 26.89
CA THR A 258 44.08 -44.41 27.81
C THR A 258 42.75 -43.88 27.27
N HIS A 259 42.66 -43.68 25.96
CA HIS A 259 41.44 -43.28 25.27
C HIS A 259 40.35 -44.36 25.38
N HIS A 260 40.69 -45.62 25.11
CA HIS A 260 39.74 -46.74 25.19
C HIS A 260 39.26 -46.98 26.62
N LEU A 261 40.17 -46.96 27.61
CA LEU A 261 39.81 -47.11 29.01
C LEU A 261 38.88 -46.00 29.50
N SER A 262 39.21 -44.73 29.19
CA SER A 262 38.35 -43.59 29.52
C SER A 262 36.97 -43.72 28.89
N GLN A 263 36.91 -44.17 27.63
CA GLN A 263 35.65 -44.38 26.93
C GLN A 263 34.82 -45.51 27.53
N VAL A 264 35.44 -46.64 27.90
CA VAL A 264 34.77 -47.76 28.57
C VAL A 264 34.22 -47.35 29.93
N LEU A 265 35.00 -46.61 30.74
CA LEU A 265 34.56 -46.11 32.05
C LEU A 265 33.38 -45.14 31.92
N ASN A 266 33.45 -44.20 30.99
CA ASN A 266 32.39 -43.22 30.78
C ASN A 266 31.10 -43.85 30.21
N GLU A 267 31.20 -44.78 29.27
CA GLU A 267 30.03 -45.39 28.65
C GLU A 267 29.40 -46.49 29.53
N SER A 268 30.23 -47.32 30.16
CA SER A 268 29.76 -48.52 30.86
C SER A 268 29.53 -48.30 32.36
N ARG A 269 30.39 -47.50 33.01
CA ARG A 269 30.30 -47.17 34.45
C ARG A 269 29.73 -45.77 34.72
N LYS A 270 29.60 -44.90 33.69
CA LYS A 270 29.15 -43.50 33.80
C LYS A 270 29.94 -42.67 34.82
N GLN A 271 31.23 -42.96 34.98
CA GLN A 271 32.11 -42.32 35.94
C GLN A 271 33.47 -42.02 35.31
N SER A 272 34.12 -40.94 35.77
CA SER A 272 35.52 -40.66 35.39
C SER A 272 36.49 -41.57 36.14
N PHE A 273 37.72 -41.73 35.63
CA PHE A 273 38.77 -42.49 36.32
C PHE A 273 39.04 -41.96 37.74
N GLN A 274 39.07 -40.63 37.92
CA GLN A 274 39.28 -40.07 39.26
C GLN A 274 38.11 -40.34 40.20
N ASP A 275 36.88 -40.32 39.72
CA ASP A 275 35.71 -40.65 40.55
C ASP A 275 35.72 -42.13 40.94
N LEU A 276 36.10 -43.03 40.02
CA LEU A 276 36.24 -44.47 40.29
C LEU A 276 37.28 -44.74 41.38
N ILE A 277 38.50 -44.22 41.24
CA ILE A 277 39.58 -44.42 42.22
C ILE A 277 39.20 -43.79 43.57
N THR A 278 38.64 -42.57 43.55
CA THR A 278 38.16 -41.90 44.77
C THR A 278 37.12 -42.75 45.48
N GLN A 279 36.15 -43.32 44.76
CA GLN A 279 35.12 -44.16 45.35
C GLN A 279 35.67 -45.36 46.13
N TYR A 280 36.66 -46.07 45.58
CA TYR A 280 37.27 -47.21 46.25
C TYR A 280 38.17 -46.80 47.42
N ARG A 281 38.98 -45.73 47.27
CA ARG A 281 39.81 -45.21 48.36
C ARG A 281 38.99 -44.71 49.53
N ILE A 282 37.88 -43.99 49.29
CA ILE A 282 36.97 -43.53 50.35
C ILE A 282 36.25 -44.72 51.01
N ARG A 283 35.92 -45.78 50.25
CA ARG A 283 35.34 -47.00 50.82
C ARG A 283 36.30 -47.69 51.79
N GLU A 284 37.57 -47.85 51.44
CA GLU A 284 38.57 -48.38 52.37
C GLU A 284 38.83 -47.44 53.55
N ALA A 285 38.86 -46.12 53.30
CA ALA A 285 39.02 -45.13 54.37
C ALA A 285 37.89 -45.22 55.40
N LYS A 286 36.64 -45.44 54.97
CA LYS A 286 35.50 -45.68 55.88
C LYS A 286 35.71 -46.92 56.75
N LYS A 287 36.24 -48.02 56.19
CA LYS A 287 36.54 -49.24 56.95
C LYS A 287 37.62 -48.98 58.01
N LEU A 288 38.72 -48.34 57.62
CA LEU A 288 39.80 -47.99 58.55
C LEU A 288 39.30 -47.06 59.66
N LEU A 289 38.50 -46.04 59.32
CA LEU A 289 37.94 -45.10 60.29
C LEU A 289 36.93 -45.74 61.26
N LYS A 290 36.26 -46.83 60.88
CA LYS A 290 35.33 -47.60 61.73
C LYS A 290 36.02 -48.70 62.53
N SER A 291 37.20 -49.17 62.11
CA SER A 291 37.91 -50.25 62.80
C SER A 291 38.35 -49.85 64.22
N LYS A 292 38.27 -50.78 65.18
CA LYS A 292 38.79 -50.58 66.53
C LYS A 292 40.33 -50.47 66.55
N GLU A 293 41.00 -51.09 65.59
CA GLU A 293 42.46 -51.12 65.47
C GLU A 293 43.07 -49.76 65.09
N HIS A 294 42.33 -48.92 64.36
CA HIS A 294 42.79 -47.59 63.91
C HIS A 294 42.11 -46.41 64.62
N GLU A 295 41.52 -46.63 65.80
CA GLU A 295 40.80 -45.60 66.56
C GLU A 295 41.69 -44.39 66.89
N ASN A 296 42.94 -44.65 67.27
CA ASN A 296 43.95 -43.65 67.63
C ASN A 296 44.86 -43.23 66.46
N THR A 297 44.67 -43.77 65.25
CA THR A 297 45.52 -43.44 64.09
C THR A 297 45.20 -42.04 63.56
N LYS A 298 46.21 -41.18 63.36
CA LYS A 298 46.02 -39.84 62.79
C LYS A 298 45.35 -39.93 61.41
N ILE A 299 44.45 -38.99 61.10
CA ILE A 299 43.72 -38.96 59.81
C ILE A 299 44.68 -38.86 58.63
N GLU A 300 45.83 -38.20 58.80
CA GLU A 300 46.91 -38.12 57.81
C GLU A 300 47.47 -39.50 57.48
N SER A 301 47.68 -40.37 58.49
CA SER A 301 48.16 -41.73 58.30
C SER A 301 47.13 -42.60 57.58
N ILE A 302 45.83 -42.41 57.86
CA ILE A 302 44.75 -43.09 57.13
C ILE A 302 44.68 -42.60 55.68
N ALA A 303 44.88 -41.30 55.44
CA ALA A 303 44.95 -40.74 54.10
C ALA A 303 46.09 -41.37 53.27
N THR A 304 47.26 -41.58 53.88
CA THR A 304 48.38 -42.27 53.21
C THR A 304 48.10 -43.76 52.99
N MET A 305 47.46 -44.45 53.94
CA MET A 305 47.09 -45.87 53.79
C MET A 305 46.11 -46.12 52.63
N VAL A 306 45.28 -45.13 52.29
CA VAL A 306 44.32 -45.21 51.18
C VAL A 306 44.79 -44.46 49.93
N GLY A 307 46.09 -44.20 49.80
CA GLY A 307 46.71 -43.72 48.57
C GLY A 307 46.61 -42.21 48.31
N TYR A 308 46.30 -41.38 49.30
CA TYR A 308 46.32 -39.92 49.18
C TYR A 308 47.65 -39.33 49.67
N ASN A 309 48.28 -38.50 48.83
CA ASN A 309 49.54 -37.81 49.15
C ASN A 309 49.33 -36.50 49.93
N SER A 310 48.09 -36.08 50.18
CA SER A 310 47.75 -34.85 50.87
C SER A 310 46.47 -34.98 51.70
N LYS A 311 46.54 -34.53 52.95
CA LYS A 311 45.39 -34.42 53.87
C LYS A 311 44.25 -33.58 53.30
N SER A 312 44.58 -32.49 52.60
CA SER A 312 43.58 -31.58 52.02
C SER A 312 42.80 -32.24 50.88
N ALA A 313 43.50 -32.97 50.01
CA ALA A 313 42.89 -33.73 48.92
C ALA A 313 41.98 -34.85 49.45
N PHE A 314 42.44 -35.57 50.48
CA PHE A 314 41.65 -36.60 51.16
C PHE A 314 40.39 -36.01 51.82
N ASN A 315 40.51 -34.94 52.60
CA ASN A 315 39.37 -34.28 53.25
C ASN A 315 38.33 -33.79 52.23
N THR A 316 38.78 -33.19 51.13
CA THR A 316 37.89 -32.68 50.07
C THR A 316 37.15 -33.82 49.37
N ALA A 317 37.86 -34.90 49.03
CA ALA A 317 37.26 -36.07 48.39
C ALA A 317 36.29 -36.81 49.33
N PHE A 318 36.68 -37.00 50.59
CA PHE A 318 35.86 -37.66 51.60
C PHE A 318 34.58 -36.87 51.89
N LYS A 319 34.66 -35.54 52.04
CA LYS A 319 33.49 -34.67 52.24
C LYS A 319 32.59 -34.63 51.00
N LYS A 320 33.16 -34.58 49.79
CA LYS A 320 32.38 -34.63 48.55
C LYS A 320 31.55 -35.92 48.44
N GLN A 321 32.07 -37.04 48.94
CA GLN A 321 31.43 -38.35 48.78
C GLN A 321 30.57 -38.79 49.97
N THR A 322 30.81 -38.25 51.16
CA THR A 322 30.12 -38.66 52.40
C THR A 322 29.35 -37.52 53.07
N GLU A 323 29.46 -36.29 52.55
CA GLU A 323 28.96 -35.04 53.13
C GLU A 323 29.60 -34.64 54.49
N LEU A 324 30.36 -35.54 55.10
CA LEU A 324 31.07 -35.38 56.37
C LEU A 324 32.58 -35.30 56.16
N THR A 325 33.29 -34.61 57.04
CA THR A 325 34.76 -34.71 57.11
C THR A 325 35.18 -36.05 57.74
N PRO A 326 36.40 -36.56 57.48
CA PRO A 326 36.88 -37.80 58.10
C PRO A 326 36.84 -37.80 59.63
N SER A 327 37.05 -36.62 60.26
CA SER A 327 36.93 -36.44 61.70
C SER A 327 35.48 -36.59 62.18
N GLU A 328 34.54 -35.92 61.52
CA GLU A 328 33.10 -36.01 61.82
C GLU A 328 32.59 -37.43 61.61
N PHE A 329 33.04 -38.10 60.54
CA PHE A 329 32.70 -39.49 60.26
C PHE A 329 33.22 -40.44 61.34
N ARG A 330 34.45 -40.24 61.83
CA ARG A 330 35.00 -41.03 62.94
C ARG A 330 34.26 -40.79 64.26
N ALA A 331 33.77 -39.57 64.49
CA ALA A 331 32.97 -39.25 65.67
C ALA A 331 31.55 -39.84 65.60
N SER A 332 31.01 -40.06 64.39
CA SER A 332 29.67 -40.61 64.15
C SER A 332 29.52 -42.13 64.37
N LYS A 333 30.46 -42.77 65.10
CA LYS A 333 30.59 -44.24 65.25
C LYS A 333 29.31 -44.97 65.71
N ASP A 334 28.36 -44.28 66.34
CA ASP A 334 27.12 -44.87 66.90
C ASP A 334 25.82 -44.57 66.12
N VAL A 335 25.88 -43.99 64.91
CA VAL A 335 24.67 -43.76 64.09
C VAL A 335 24.64 -44.70 62.89
N LEU A 336 23.80 -45.73 62.98
CA LEU A 336 23.39 -46.57 61.84
C LEU A 336 22.69 -45.69 60.79
N THR A 337 23.44 -45.18 59.82
CA THR A 337 22.89 -44.53 58.64
C THR A 337 22.57 -45.60 57.60
N TYR A 338 21.30 -45.62 57.15
CA TYR A 338 20.61 -46.56 56.25
C TYR A 338 21.22 -46.71 54.84
N ARG A 339 22.51 -46.42 54.64
CA ARG A 339 23.12 -46.32 53.31
C ARG A 339 24.53 -46.91 53.18
N ASP A 340 24.92 -47.79 54.11
CA ASP A 340 26.04 -48.68 53.88
C ASP A 340 25.49 -50.05 53.42
N GLU A 341 26.02 -50.54 52.29
CA GLU A 341 25.74 -51.85 51.66
C GLU A 341 24.50 -51.97 50.75
N ARG A 342 24.68 -51.52 49.51
CA ARG A 342 24.28 -52.29 48.31
C ARG A 342 24.99 -51.73 47.08
N LEU A 343 25.77 -52.58 46.40
CA LEU A 343 26.12 -52.39 45.00
C LEU A 343 24.78 -52.25 44.23
N PRO A 344 24.61 -51.29 43.31
CA PRO A 344 23.46 -51.32 42.42
C PRO A 344 23.70 -52.42 41.38
N ASP A 345 23.44 -53.67 41.74
CA ASP A 345 23.19 -54.71 40.76
C ASP A 345 21.79 -54.51 40.19
N ARG A 346 21.78 -54.18 38.89
CA ARG A 346 20.78 -54.51 37.88
C ARG A 346 19.34 -54.72 38.41
N LYS A 347 18.58 -53.62 38.51
CA LYS A 347 17.14 -53.66 38.25
C LYS A 347 16.85 -52.97 36.93
N ASN A 348 16.72 -53.79 35.87
CA ASN A 348 15.81 -53.47 34.78
C ASN A 348 14.44 -53.23 35.44
N THR A 349 14.05 -51.97 35.54
CA THR A 349 12.64 -51.63 35.68
C THR A 349 12.17 -51.36 34.27
N ASP A 350 11.35 -52.28 33.77
CA ASP A 350 10.48 -52.04 32.64
C ASP A 350 9.65 -50.78 32.95
N LEU A 351 10.13 -49.63 32.48
CA LEU A 351 9.34 -48.41 32.38
C LEU A 351 8.51 -48.51 31.10
N ASN A 352 7.59 -49.47 31.11
CA ASN A 352 6.52 -49.54 30.15
C ASN A 352 5.25 -49.90 30.91
N THR A 353 4.70 -48.92 31.63
CA THR A 353 3.26 -48.72 31.88
C THR A 353 3.08 -47.59 32.91
N ASN A 354 2.12 -46.70 32.63
CA ASN A 354 1.53 -45.70 33.53
C ASN A 354 2.30 -44.39 33.80
N THR A 355 2.64 -43.66 32.73
CA THR A 355 2.71 -42.18 32.77
C THR A 355 1.63 -41.56 31.89
N ARG A 356 0.35 -41.86 32.17
CA ARG A 356 -0.79 -41.18 31.53
C ARG A 356 -1.51 -40.15 32.37
N ASP A 357 -1.26 -40.01 33.68
CA ASP A 357 -2.10 -39.14 34.54
C ASP A 357 -1.39 -38.09 35.40
N LEU A 358 -0.26 -37.52 34.95
CA LEU A 358 0.34 -36.34 35.62
C LEU A 358 0.60 -35.14 34.70
N ARG A 359 -0.07 -35.07 33.53
CA ARG A 359 0.07 -33.93 32.59
C ARG A 359 -1.06 -32.89 32.63
N HIS A 360 -2.14 -33.10 33.39
CA HIS A 360 -3.29 -32.18 33.35
C HIS A 360 -3.44 -31.20 34.53
N GLY A 361 -2.53 -31.18 35.51
CA GLY A 361 -2.63 -30.28 36.67
C GLY A 361 -1.70 -29.04 36.70
N PHE A 362 -0.70 -28.95 35.81
CA PHE A 362 0.42 -28.00 35.96
C PHE A 362 0.54 -26.93 34.86
N THR A 363 -0.40 -26.85 33.91
CA THR A 363 -0.25 -25.98 32.73
C THR A 363 -0.89 -24.58 32.91
N SER A 364 -2.06 -24.46 33.52
CA SER A 364 -2.77 -23.17 33.64
C SER A 364 -2.16 -22.20 34.67
N LYS A 365 -1.80 -22.70 35.87
CA LYS A 365 -1.28 -21.85 36.96
C LYS A 365 0.10 -21.27 36.64
N THR A 366 0.94 -22.03 35.95
CA THR A 366 2.29 -21.65 35.54
C THR A 366 2.30 -20.67 34.35
N GLN A 367 1.34 -20.79 33.43
CA GLN A 367 1.13 -19.84 32.33
C GLN A 367 0.67 -18.47 32.83
N ASN A 368 -0.27 -18.42 33.79
CA ASN A 368 -0.70 -17.17 34.42
C ASN A 368 0.43 -16.47 35.19
N ILE A 369 1.31 -17.22 35.86
CA ILE A 369 2.50 -16.66 36.54
C ILE A 369 3.50 -16.09 35.53
N MET A 370 3.66 -16.71 34.34
CA MET A 370 4.55 -16.20 33.29
C MET A 370 4.00 -14.92 32.63
N PHE A 371 2.70 -14.85 32.32
CA PHE A 371 2.07 -13.67 31.73
C PHE A 371 2.08 -12.46 32.68
N THR A 372 1.74 -12.67 33.95
CA THR A 372 1.77 -11.61 34.97
C THR A 372 3.19 -11.10 35.22
N ASN A 373 4.19 -11.99 35.27
CA ASN A 373 5.59 -11.59 35.37
C ASN A 373 6.08 -10.84 34.14
N PHE A 374 5.67 -11.23 32.93
CA PHE A 374 6.00 -10.49 31.70
C PHE A 374 5.48 -9.05 31.77
N PHE A 375 4.19 -8.85 32.05
CA PHE A 375 3.60 -7.51 32.16
C PHE A 375 4.23 -6.68 33.28
N LYS A 376 4.51 -7.28 34.44
CA LYS A 376 5.18 -6.61 35.57
C LYS A 376 6.60 -6.16 35.21
N VAL A 377 7.36 -7.00 34.51
CA VAL A 377 8.72 -6.67 34.02
C VAL A 377 8.65 -5.60 32.93
N PHE A 378 7.70 -5.71 32.00
CA PHE A 378 7.46 -4.73 30.95
C PHE A 378 7.16 -3.34 31.54
N LEU A 379 6.16 -3.23 32.41
CA LEU A 379 5.76 -1.96 33.03
C LEU A 379 6.89 -1.31 33.84
N ARG A 380 7.60 -2.10 34.67
CA ARG A 380 8.73 -1.59 35.45
C ARG A 380 9.86 -1.08 34.55
N ARG A 381 10.07 -1.73 33.40
CA ARG A 381 11.11 -1.37 32.44
C ARG A 381 10.74 -0.14 31.60
N THR A 382 9.49 -0.04 31.16
CA THR A 382 8.93 1.14 30.50
C THR A 382 9.03 2.35 31.42
N GLY A 383 8.66 2.19 32.70
CA GLY A 383 8.77 3.24 33.72
C GLY A 383 10.20 3.67 34.06
N ARG A 384 11.20 2.77 33.95
CA ARG A 384 12.62 3.11 34.13
C ARG A 384 13.17 3.93 32.96
N ASN A 385 12.54 3.85 31.79
CA ASN A 385 12.99 4.48 30.56
C ASN A 385 11.91 5.37 29.92
N LYS A 386 11.44 6.36 30.67
CA LYS A 386 10.28 7.18 30.32
C LYS A 386 10.44 7.89 28.97
N LEU A 387 11.54 8.61 28.76
CA LEU A 387 11.77 9.38 27.54
C LEU A 387 11.72 8.53 26.26
N PHE A 388 12.41 7.38 26.29
CA PHE A 388 12.43 6.44 25.16
C PHE A 388 11.05 5.85 24.86
N SER A 389 10.33 5.46 25.91
CA SER A 389 9.01 4.84 25.76
C SER A 389 8.01 5.87 25.28
N LEU A 390 8.11 7.11 25.76
CA LEU A 390 7.30 8.24 25.32
C LEU A 390 7.55 8.56 23.84
N ILE A 391 8.81 8.68 23.41
CA ILE A 391 9.14 8.95 22.00
C ILE A 391 8.60 7.87 21.06
N ASN A 392 8.75 6.58 21.43
CA ASN A 392 8.26 5.48 20.60
C ASN A 392 6.74 5.40 20.57
N ILE A 393 6.07 5.48 21.73
CA ILE A 393 4.61 5.43 21.80
C ILE A 393 4.05 6.63 21.05
N PHE A 394 4.55 7.85 21.29
CA PHE A 394 4.10 9.05 20.60
C PHE A 394 4.29 8.93 19.08
N GLY A 395 5.48 8.52 18.60
CA GLY A 395 5.73 8.35 17.17
C GLY A 395 4.85 7.29 16.53
N LEU A 396 4.63 6.15 17.20
CA LEU A 396 3.71 5.10 16.75
C LEU A 396 2.26 5.59 16.75
N THR A 397 1.82 6.29 17.81
CA THR A 397 0.45 6.81 17.93
C THR A 397 0.16 7.82 16.84
N VAL A 398 1.03 8.81 16.62
CA VAL A 398 0.85 9.80 15.55
C VAL A 398 0.88 9.13 14.18
N GLY A 399 1.83 8.22 13.94
CA GLY A 399 1.91 7.46 12.70
C GLY A 399 0.66 6.65 12.38
N PHE A 400 0.16 5.89 13.36
CA PHE A 400 -1.09 5.14 13.23
C PHE A 400 -2.31 6.05 13.08
N THR A 401 -2.36 7.18 13.77
CA THR A 401 -3.46 8.15 13.67
C THR A 401 -3.57 8.68 12.24
N CYS A 402 -2.44 9.15 11.66
CA CYS A 402 -2.41 9.57 10.26
C CYS A 402 -2.80 8.44 9.32
N SER A 403 -2.32 7.23 9.61
CA SER A 403 -2.60 6.07 8.76
C SER A 403 -4.08 5.71 8.75
N ILE A 404 -4.74 5.80 9.90
CA ILE A 404 -6.18 5.60 10.04
C ILE A 404 -6.95 6.65 9.23
N LEU A 405 -6.61 7.94 9.36
CA LEU A 405 -7.32 9.02 8.68
C LEU A 405 -7.13 8.96 7.15
N ILE A 406 -5.91 8.68 6.68
CA ILE A 406 -5.66 8.47 5.24
C ILE A 406 -6.42 7.24 4.73
N TYR A 407 -6.45 6.15 5.51
CA TYR A 407 -7.19 4.96 5.13
C TYR A 407 -8.68 5.22 5.00
N LEU A 408 -9.30 5.94 5.94
CA LEU A 408 -10.71 6.32 5.85
C LEU A 408 -10.99 7.14 4.58
N PHE A 409 -10.12 8.08 4.25
CA PHE A 409 -10.23 8.87 3.01
C PHE A 409 -10.11 8.00 1.75
N ILE A 410 -9.13 7.10 1.69
CA ILE A 410 -8.96 6.17 0.55
C ILE A 410 -10.17 5.24 0.44
N GLN A 411 -10.64 4.70 1.57
CA GLN A 411 -11.79 3.80 1.62
C GLN A 411 -13.05 4.50 1.11
N GLU A 412 -13.28 5.76 1.50
CA GLU A 412 -14.40 6.57 0.99
C GLU A 412 -14.42 6.61 -0.53
N HIS A 413 -13.31 7.01 -1.15
CA HIS A 413 -13.20 7.14 -2.59
C HIS A 413 -13.22 5.80 -3.35
N THR A 414 -12.71 4.73 -2.75
CA THR A 414 -12.62 3.41 -3.41
C THR A 414 -13.84 2.53 -3.18
N SER A 415 -14.80 2.93 -2.34
CA SER A 415 -16.03 2.18 -2.05
C SER A 415 -17.27 2.71 -2.79
N TYR A 416 -17.10 3.66 -3.72
CA TYR A 416 -18.18 4.19 -4.53
C TYR A 416 -18.92 3.08 -5.30
N ASP A 417 -20.25 3.15 -5.27
CA ASP A 417 -21.22 2.25 -5.89
C ASP A 417 -21.18 0.77 -5.44
N GLN A 418 -20.30 0.40 -4.51
CA GLN A 418 -20.17 -0.99 -4.04
C GLN A 418 -21.31 -1.43 -3.10
N GLU A 419 -22.07 -0.48 -2.57
CA GLU A 419 -23.25 -0.74 -1.74
C GLU A 419 -24.49 -1.08 -2.60
N ILE A 420 -24.44 -0.85 -3.92
CA ILE A 420 -25.52 -1.20 -4.86
C ILE A 420 -25.52 -2.73 -5.08
N PRO A 421 -26.68 -3.40 -4.98
CA PRO A 421 -26.77 -4.83 -5.25
C PRO A 421 -26.30 -5.18 -6.66
N ASN A 422 -25.43 -6.20 -6.76
CA ASN A 422 -24.82 -6.66 -8.01
C ASN A 422 -24.08 -5.57 -8.80
N TYR A 423 -23.46 -4.60 -8.12
CA TYR A 423 -22.72 -3.50 -8.78
C TYR A 423 -21.69 -3.97 -9.82
N GLU A 424 -21.12 -5.17 -9.69
CA GLU A 424 -20.16 -5.75 -10.65
C GLU A 424 -20.79 -6.10 -12.00
N GLU A 425 -22.11 -6.27 -12.04
CA GLU A 425 -22.88 -6.61 -13.24
C GLU A 425 -23.43 -5.37 -13.94
N ILE A 426 -23.28 -4.17 -13.36
CA ILE A 426 -23.86 -2.93 -13.86
C ILE A 426 -22.79 -2.11 -14.59
N TYR A 427 -23.09 -1.74 -15.82
CA TYR A 427 -22.22 -0.98 -16.70
C TYR A 427 -22.96 0.22 -17.28
N ARG A 428 -22.26 1.36 -17.36
CA ARG A 428 -22.67 2.51 -18.16
C ARG A 428 -22.12 2.38 -19.57
N VAL A 429 -22.93 2.73 -20.57
CA VAL A 429 -22.49 2.80 -21.96
C VAL A 429 -21.99 4.22 -22.24
N ALA A 430 -20.68 4.37 -22.47
CA ALA A 430 -20.05 5.65 -22.78
C ALA A 430 -19.65 5.74 -24.26
N TRP A 431 -19.69 6.94 -24.84
CA TRP A 431 -19.24 7.21 -26.21
C TRP A 431 -17.83 7.81 -26.20
N ILE A 432 -16.87 7.07 -26.73
CA ILE A 432 -15.46 7.44 -26.76
C ILE A 432 -15.07 7.80 -28.20
N ASN A 433 -14.73 9.06 -28.43
CA ASN A 433 -14.19 9.61 -29.68
C ASN A 433 -13.11 10.66 -29.35
N GLU A 434 -12.81 11.60 -30.25
CA GLU A 434 -11.88 12.71 -29.99
C GLU A 434 -12.32 13.62 -28.83
N ASN A 435 -13.61 13.59 -28.47
CA ASN A 435 -14.20 14.39 -27.39
C ASN A 435 -15.19 13.53 -26.54
N PRO A 436 -14.65 12.61 -25.71
CA PRO A 436 -15.43 11.57 -25.04
C PRO A 436 -16.58 12.08 -24.16
N GLN A 437 -17.69 11.35 -24.13
CA GLN A 437 -18.87 11.69 -23.33
C GLN A 437 -19.59 10.46 -22.78
N THR A 438 -20.32 10.67 -21.68
CA THR A 438 -21.15 9.63 -21.04
C THR A 438 -22.47 9.38 -21.75
N ARG A 439 -22.92 10.30 -22.61
CA ARG A 439 -24.26 10.27 -23.21
C ARG A 439 -24.31 9.47 -24.50
N THR A 440 -25.40 8.72 -24.65
CA THR A 440 -25.70 7.83 -25.77
C THR A 440 -27.20 7.87 -26.08
N PRO A 441 -27.67 7.28 -27.19
CA PRO A 441 -29.09 7.37 -27.58
C PRO A 441 -30.07 6.64 -26.67
N HIS A 442 -31.23 7.23 -26.37
CA HIS A 442 -32.28 6.59 -25.54
C HIS A 442 -32.64 5.17 -26.00
N PRO A 443 -32.90 4.90 -27.30
CA PRO A 443 -33.30 3.55 -27.73
C PRO A 443 -32.22 2.48 -27.54
N MET A 444 -30.98 2.87 -27.23
CA MET A 444 -29.86 1.95 -27.06
C MET A 444 -30.06 1.02 -25.86
N ALA A 445 -30.47 1.51 -24.69
CA ALA A 445 -30.73 0.66 -23.53
C ALA A 445 -31.77 -0.45 -23.82
N PRO A 446 -33.00 -0.14 -24.28
CA PRO A 446 -33.98 -1.19 -24.58
C PRO A 446 -33.57 -2.09 -25.74
N ALA A 447 -32.85 -1.58 -26.75
CA ALA A 447 -32.35 -2.40 -27.85
C ALA A 447 -31.24 -3.37 -27.38
N MET A 448 -30.35 -2.94 -26.50
CA MET A 448 -29.33 -3.83 -25.92
C MET A 448 -29.96 -4.97 -25.11
N MET A 449 -31.01 -4.68 -24.34
CA MET A 449 -31.76 -5.71 -23.61
C MET A 449 -32.48 -6.69 -24.55
N ALA A 450 -32.96 -6.22 -25.70
CA ALA A 450 -33.66 -7.06 -26.68
C ALA A 450 -32.71 -7.95 -27.50
N ASP A 451 -31.56 -7.41 -27.91
CA ASP A 451 -30.68 -8.05 -28.89
C ASP A 451 -29.51 -8.83 -28.27
N PHE A 452 -29.05 -8.44 -27.08
CA PHE A 452 -27.97 -9.13 -26.38
C PHE A 452 -28.52 -10.04 -25.28
N PRO A 453 -28.48 -11.38 -25.45
CA PRO A 453 -28.91 -12.30 -24.40
C PRO A 453 -28.05 -12.18 -23.13
N GLU A 454 -26.86 -11.60 -23.19
CA GLU A 454 -26.02 -11.31 -22.03
C GLU A 454 -26.59 -10.21 -21.12
N VAL A 455 -27.46 -9.34 -21.62
CA VAL A 455 -28.09 -8.23 -20.88
C VAL A 455 -29.40 -8.69 -20.27
N VAL A 456 -29.57 -8.51 -18.95
CA VAL A 456 -30.77 -8.93 -18.19
C VAL A 456 -31.74 -7.77 -18.01
N ALA A 457 -31.23 -6.57 -17.81
CA ALA A 457 -32.01 -5.35 -17.66
C ALA A 457 -31.20 -4.16 -18.21
N ALA A 458 -31.88 -3.13 -18.68
CA ALA A 458 -31.24 -1.89 -19.11
C ALA A 458 -32.16 -0.72 -18.81
N THR A 459 -31.60 0.46 -18.56
CA THR A 459 -32.36 1.70 -18.31
C THR A 459 -31.62 2.89 -18.88
N SER A 460 -32.36 3.80 -19.50
CA SER A 460 -31.90 5.16 -19.74
C SER A 460 -32.25 6.07 -18.57
N ILE A 461 -31.43 7.09 -18.34
CA ILE A 461 -31.66 8.18 -17.40
C ILE A 461 -31.41 9.50 -18.14
N SER A 462 -32.26 10.51 -17.92
CA SER A 462 -32.00 11.90 -18.34
C SER A 462 -32.51 12.89 -17.32
N PRO A 463 -31.86 14.05 -17.14
CA PRO A 463 -32.44 15.15 -16.39
C PRO A 463 -33.83 15.55 -16.91
N MET A 464 -34.72 15.99 -16.01
CA MET A 464 -36.15 16.25 -16.30
C MET A 464 -36.42 17.30 -17.38
N TYR A 465 -35.51 18.24 -17.65
CA TYR A 465 -35.74 19.22 -18.71
C TYR A 465 -35.20 18.78 -20.06
N GLY A 466 -34.65 17.58 -20.14
CA GLY A 466 -34.21 16.96 -21.36
C GLY A 466 -32.71 16.66 -21.38
N PRO A 467 -32.29 15.86 -22.37
CA PRO A 467 -30.89 15.66 -22.68
C PRO A 467 -30.23 16.99 -23.02
N GLY A 468 -28.99 17.23 -22.60
CA GLY A 468 -28.27 18.46 -23.00
C GLY A 468 -28.38 19.65 -22.05
N LEU A 469 -29.32 19.66 -21.11
CA LEU A 469 -29.61 20.87 -20.34
C LEU A 469 -29.01 20.84 -18.94
N THR A 470 -28.19 21.86 -18.63
CA THR A 470 -27.80 22.30 -17.28
C THR A 470 -28.99 22.93 -16.53
N ARG A 471 -30.19 22.36 -16.67
CA ARG A 471 -31.32 22.75 -15.82
C ARG A 471 -31.32 21.90 -14.57
N GLN A 472 -30.32 22.16 -13.72
CA GLN A 472 -30.09 21.37 -12.52
C GLN A 472 -31.19 21.52 -11.47
N ALA A 473 -32.03 22.56 -11.52
CA ALA A 473 -32.95 22.86 -10.44
C ALA A 473 -34.39 23.05 -10.91
N VAL A 474 -35.33 22.44 -10.19
CA VAL A 474 -36.79 22.42 -10.36
C VAL A 474 -37.42 23.10 -9.15
N ARG A 475 -38.43 23.96 -9.35
CA ARG A 475 -39.24 24.43 -8.23
C ARG A 475 -40.27 23.36 -7.89
N VAL A 476 -40.23 22.86 -6.66
CA VAL A 476 -41.14 21.83 -6.18
C VAL A 476 -41.95 22.39 -5.02
N GLU A 477 -43.26 22.32 -5.14
CA GLU A 477 -44.20 22.84 -4.15
C GLU A 477 -45.14 21.76 -3.65
N ASN A 478 -45.31 21.72 -2.32
CA ASN A 478 -46.42 21.05 -1.68
C ASN A 478 -47.45 22.12 -1.30
N LEU A 479 -48.52 22.23 -2.09
CA LEU A 479 -49.57 23.22 -1.90
C LEU A 479 -50.39 23.00 -0.62
N GLU A 480 -50.51 21.76 -0.14
CA GLU A 480 -51.27 21.44 1.09
C GLU A 480 -50.57 21.99 2.34
N GLU A 481 -49.24 21.91 2.38
CA GLU A 481 -48.42 22.32 3.52
C GLU A 481 -47.83 23.74 3.35
N ASN A 482 -48.05 24.37 2.19
CA ASN A 482 -47.47 25.66 1.79
C ASN A 482 -45.93 25.69 1.88
N ILE A 483 -45.30 24.60 1.46
CA ILE A 483 -43.84 24.44 1.46
C ILE A 483 -43.37 24.43 0.00
N HIS A 484 -42.34 25.22 -0.31
CA HIS A 484 -41.70 25.24 -1.62
C HIS A 484 -40.19 25.16 -1.46
N PHE A 485 -39.55 24.37 -2.31
CA PHE A 485 -38.11 24.26 -2.39
C PHE A 485 -37.65 24.30 -3.85
N VAL A 486 -36.41 24.73 -4.05
CA VAL A 486 -35.71 24.59 -5.32
C VAL A 486 -34.81 23.37 -5.18
N GLU A 487 -35.18 22.29 -5.85
CA GLU A 487 -34.52 20.99 -5.75
C GLU A 487 -33.76 20.65 -7.02
N ARG A 488 -32.72 19.82 -6.89
CA ARG A 488 -31.97 19.29 -8.03
C ARG A 488 -32.30 17.82 -8.28
N ASP A 489 -31.77 17.28 -9.38
CA ASP A 489 -31.68 15.81 -9.58
C ASP A 489 -33.04 15.11 -9.73
N PHE A 490 -33.95 15.72 -10.48
CA PHE A 490 -35.11 15.02 -11.04
C PHE A 490 -34.76 14.40 -12.39
N PHE A 491 -35.06 13.12 -12.54
CA PHE A 491 -34.71 12.36 -13.73
C PHE A 491 -35.93 11.72 -14.40
N TYR A 492 -35.93 11.73 -15.73
CA TYR A 492 -36.66 10.75 -16.51
C TYR A 492 -35.91 9.42 -16.53
N VAL A 493 -36.62 8.34 -16.29
CA VAL A 493 -36.06 6.98 -16.29
C VAL A 493 -36.97 5.99 -17.00
N ASP A 494 -36.38 4.91 -17.51
CA ASP A 494 -37.18 3.80 -18.05
C ASP A 494 -37.86 3.01 -16.93
N SER A 495 -38.90 2.27 -17.29
CA SER A 495 -39.68 1.44 -16.36
C SER A 495 -38.85 0.37 -15.63
N THR A 496 -37.69 0.03 -16.18
CA THR A 496 -36.74 -1.00 -15.70
C THR A 496 -35.64 -0.42 -14.80
N PHE A 497 -35.70 0.86 -14.43
CA PHE A 497 -34.71 1.49 -13.54
C PHE A 497 -34.52 0.73 -12.23
N LEU A 498 -35.62 0.33 -11.58
CA LEU A 498 -35.59 -0.45 -10.33
C LEU A 498 -35.05 -1.88 -10.56
N ASP A 499 -35.14 -2.43 -11.77
CA ASP A 499 -34.59 -3.76 -12.10
C ASP A 499 -33.06 -3.74 -12.33
N VAL A 500 -32.51 -2.58 -12.68
CA VAL A 500 -31.07 -2.35 -12.87
C VAL A 500 -30.40 -2.07 -11.54
N PHE A 501 -30.86 -1.04 -10.81
CA PHE A 501 -30.25 -0.60 -9.55
C PHE A 501 -30.78 -1.35 -8.32
N GLN A 502 -31.85 -2.13 -8.47
CA GLN A 502 -32.41 -3.01 -7.42
C GLN A 502 -32.77 -2.29 -6.12
N LEU A 503 -33.19 -1.03 -6.21
CA LEU A 503 -33.59 -0.23 -5.07
C LEU A 503 -34.91 -0.73 -4.49
N LYS A 504 -34.97 -0.85 -3.17
CA LYS A 504 -36.16 -1.29 -2.46
C LYS A 504 -37.22 -0.19 -2.41
N VAL A 505 -38.45 -0.54 -2.79
CA VAL A 505 -39.63 0.29 -2.57
C VAL A 505 -40.05 0.19 -1.10
N ILE A 506 -40.06 1.32 -0.39
CA ILE A 506 -40.41 1.40 1.03
C ILE A 506 -41.93 1.53 1.20
N LEU A 507 -42.57 2.36 0.36
CA LEU A 507 -44.01 2.64 0.40
C LEU A 507 -44.53 2.84 -1.03
N GLY A 508 -45.76 2.42 -1.31
CA GLY A 508 -46.43 2.65 -2.60
C GLY A 508 -46.37 1.48 -3.56
N ASP A 509 -46.44 1.76 -4.85
CA ASP A 509 -46.55 0.79 -5.94
C ASP A 509 -45.17 0.41 -6.52
N GLU A 510 -44.83 -0.88 -6.56
CA GLU A 510 -43.58 -1.36 -7.17
C GLU A 510 -43.53 -1.14 -8.69
N ASP A 511 -44.70 -1.12 -9.34
CA ASP A 511 -44.84 -0.86 -10.77
C ASP A 511 -45.05 0.64 -11.08
N ALA A 512 -44.75 1.53 -10.14
CA ALA A 512 -44.98 2.97 -10.29
C ALA A 512 -44.37 3.55 -11.59
N LEU A 513 -43.16 3.13 -11.96
CA LEU A 513 -42.47 3.59 -13.17
C LEU A 513 -43.01 2.98 -14.48
N LYS A 514 -43.93 2.02 -14.43
CA LYS A 514 -44.57 1.45 -15.64
C LYS A 514 -45.83 2.22 -16.07
N LYS A 515 -46.31 3.15 -15.24
CA LYS A 515 -47.52 3.93 -15.47
C LYS A 515 -47.17 5.41 -15.75
N PRO A 516 -47.93 6.10 -16.62
CA PRO A 516 -47.71 7.52 -16.89
C PRO A 516 -48.16 8.38 -15.70
N PHE A 517 -47.56 9.57 -15.57
CA PHE A 517 -47.86 10.60 -14.56
C PHE A 517 -47.68 10.15 -13.10
N ASN A 518 -46.76 9.21 -12.87
CA ASN A 518 -46.35 8.79 -11.53
C ASN A 518 -44.98 9.37 -11.18
N LEU A 519 -44.85 9.88 -9.96
CA LEU A 519 -43.59 10.31 -9.37
C LEU A 519 -43.12 9.27 -8.34
N VAL A 520 -41.88 8.84 -8.47
CA VAL A 520 -41.18 8.05 -7.44
C VAL A 520 -40.17 8.95 -6.77
N ILE A 521 -40.24 9.09 -5.44
CA ILE A 521 -39.33 9.95 -4.68
C ILE A 521 -38.44 9.13 -3.75
N SER A 522 -37.27 9.67 -3.42
CA SER A 522 -36.39 9.07 -2.42
C SER A 522 -36.95 9.23 -1.00
N GLN A 523 -36.46 8.44 -0.05
CA GLN A 523 -36.90 8.47 1.34
C GLN A 523 -36.62 9.83 1.98
N SER A 524 -35.45 10.41 1.70
CA SER A 524 -35.06 11.74 2.15
C SER A 524 -35.99 12.84 1.62
N THR A 525 -36.36 12.78 0.33
CA THR A 525 -37.32 13.69 -0.31
C THR A 525 -38.71 13.56 0.31
N ALA A 526 -39.21 12.33 0.51
CA ALA A 526 -40.49 12.10 1.17
C ALA A 526 -40.54 12.76 2.56
N LYS A 527 -39.48 12.62 3.35
CA LYS A 527 -39.37 13.24 4.67
C LYS A 527 -39.27 14.77 4.59
N LYS A 528 -38.61 15.31 3.57
CA LYS A 528 -38.45 16.76 3.37
C LYS A 528 -39.77 17.46 3.05
N PHE A 529 -40.58 16.88 2.15
CA PHE A 529 -41.83 17.51 1.67
C PHE A 529 -43.08 17.10 2.46
N PHE A 530 -43.08 15.93 3.10
CA PHE A 530 -44.25 15.38 3.79
C PHE A 530 -44.01 15.08 5.27
N GLY A 531 -42.78 15.24 5.78
CA GLY A 531 -42.44 14.97 7.17
C GLY A 531 -42.65 13.50 7.54
N ASN A 532 -43.59 13.25 8.46
CA ASN A 532 -44.00 11.90 8.86
C ASN A 532 -45.37 11.48 8.28
N THR A 533 -45.95 12.30 7.38
CA THR A 533 -47.22 11.98 6.73
C THR A 533 -47.00 11.03 5.56
N ASN A 534 -48.02 10.22 5.24
CA ASN A 534 -47.94 9.30 4.10
C ASN A 534 -47.97 10.12 2.79
N PRO A 535 -46.91 10.07 1.95
CA PRO A 535 -46.85 10.85 0.73
C PRO A 535 -47.65 10.22 -0.43
N ILE A 536 -48.02 8.94 -0.34
CA ILE A 536 -48.62 8.20 -1.46
C ILE A 536 -49.99 8.80 -1.84
N GLY A 537 -50.16 9.10 -3.12
CA GLY A 537 -51.36 9.69 -3.71
C GLY A 537 -51.48 11.21 -3.53
N LYS A 538 -50.54 11.86 -2.82
CA LYS A 538 -50.45 13.32 -2.76
C LYS A 538 -49.70 13.85 -3.96
N GLU A 539 -50.01 15.09 -4.35
CA GLU A 539 -49.39 15.74 -5.49
C GLU A 539 -48.24 16.66 -5.05
N LEU A 540 -47.17 16.66 -5.84
CA LEU A 540 -46.15 17.70 -5.82
C LEU A 540 -46.28 18.49 -7.11
N ASN A 541 -46.32 19.82 -6.99
CA ASN A 541 -46.31 20.69 -8.14
C ASN A 541 -44.86 21.00 -8.52
N MET A 542 -44.44 20.51 -9.68
CA MET A 542 -43.09 20.66 -10.20
C MET A 542 -43.11 21.61 -11.39
N ASP A 543 -42.72 22.86 -11.16
CA ASP A 543 -42.98 24.00 -12.06
C ASP A 543 -44.46 24.03 -12.53
N ASP A 544 -44.74 23.44 -13.69
CA ASP A 544 -46.02 23.52 -14.41
C ASP A 544 -46.80 22.19 -14.32
N TRP A 545 -46.22 21.17 -13.68
CA TRP A 545 -46.72 19.80 -13.69
C TRP A 545 -47.07 19.35 -12.27
N SER A 546 -48.36 19.12 -12.02
CA SER A 546 -48.79 18.40 -10.82
C SER A 546 -48.65 16.90 -11.06
N ILE A 547 -47.78 16.24 -10.30
CA ILE A 547 -47.56 14.79 -10.39
C ILE A 547 -47.80 14.15 -9.03
N ALA A 548 -48.60 13.09 -9.02
CA ALA A 548 -48.88 12.33 -7.81
C ALA A 548 -47.70 11.41 -7.43
N VAL A 549 -47.36 11.40 -6.15
CA VAL A 549 -46.36 10.48 -5.59
C VAL A 549 -46.95 9.07 -5.56
N ALA A 550 -46.39 8.18 -6.36
CA ALA A 550 -46.85 6.81 -6.51
C ALA A 550 -46.03 5.81 -5.67
N ALA A 551 -44.75 6.11 -5.43
CA ALA A 551 -43.89 5.28 -4.59
C ALA A 551 -42.78 6.09 -3.90
N VAL A 552 -42.29 5.56 -2.79
CA VAL A 552 -41.10 6.01 -2.07
C VAL A 552 -40.10 4.87 -2.09
N VAL A 553 -38.90 5.14 -2.57
CA VAL A 553 -37.77 4.19 -2.61
C VAL A 553 -36.72 4.56 -1.59
N GLU A 554 -35.86 3.61 -1.24
CA GLU A 554 -34.67 3.90 -0.43
C GLU A 554 -33.76 4.92 -1.12
N ASP A 555 -33.08 5.73 -0.31
CA ASP A 555 -32.07 6.65 -0.81
C ASP A 555 -30.91 5.84 -1.41
N LEU A 556 -30.32 6.32 -2.51
CA LEU A 556 -29.05 5.77 -2.96
C LEU A 556 -27.99 5.92 -1.86
N PRO A 557 -27.03 4.98 -1.75
CA PRO A 557 -25.93 5.10 -0.81
C PRO A 557 -25.23 6.44 -0.96
N ALA A 558 -24.78 7.05 0.14
CA ALA A 558 -24.09 8.33 0.12
C ALA A 558 -22.81 8.32 -0.75
N ARG A 559 -22.27 7.12 -1.04
CA ARG A 559 -21.13 6.86 -1.92
C ARG A 559 -21.61 6.31 -3.25
N SER A 560 -22.41 7.08 -3.97
CA SER A 560 -22.80 6.75 -5.34
C SER A 560 -22.31 7.83 -6.29
N HIS A 561 -22.05 7.45 -7.55
CA HIS A 561 -21.67 8.41 -8.59
C HIS A 561 -22.80 9.36 -9.01
N PHE A 562 -24.03 9.14 -8.53
CA PHE A 562 -25.14 10.06 -8.68
C PHE A 562 -26.19 9.86 -7.57
N HIS A 563 -26.94 10.91 -7.28
CA HIS A 563 -28.11 10.88 -6.41
C HIS A 563 -29.33 11.44 -7.14
N PHE A 564 -30.54 11.13 -6.66
CA PHE A 564 -31.78 11.67 -7.21
C PHE A 564 -32.76 12.12 -6.13
N THR A 565 -33.52 13.16 -6.44
CA THR A 565 -34.62 13.66 -5.61
C THR A 565 -35.93 12.95 -5.99
N GLY A 566 -36.17 12.79 -7.30
CA GLY A 566 -37.34 12.11 -7.82
C GLY A 566 -37.16 11.59 -9.24
N LEU A 567 -37.93 10.56 -9.57
CA LEU A 567 -37.89 9.81 -10.83
C LEU A 567 -39.27 9.86 -11.49
N ILE A 568 -39.28 10.24 -12.75
CA ILE A 568 -40.47 10.30 -13.60
C ILE A 568 -40.28 9.29 -14.73
N SER A 569 -41.30 8.49 -15.03
CA SER A 569 -41.19 7.50 -16.09
C SER A 569 -41.15 8.13 -17.49
N TYR A 570 -40.31 7.62 -18.40
CA TYR A 570 -40.41 7.91 -19.83
C TYR A 570 -41.76 7.49 -20.44
N VAL A 571 -42.54 6.63 -19.78
CA VAL A 571 -43.93 6.34 -20.17
C VAL A 571 -44.77 7.61 -20.15
N THR A 572 -44.53 8.51 -19.18
CA THR A 572 -45.18 9.84 -19.13
C THR A 572 -44.77 10.68 -20.34
N VAL A 573 -43.47 10.76 -20.63
CA VAL A 573 -42.95 11.55 -21.77
C VAL A 573 -43.52 11.05 -23.09
N LYS A 574 -43.57 9.73 -23.30
CA LYS A 574 -44.14 9.09 -24.50
C LYS A 574 -45.65 9.25 -24.58
N ALA A 575 -46.36 9.28 -23.45
CA ALA A 575 -47.80 9.51 -23.42
C ALA A 575 -48.16 10.94 -23.86
N ILE A 576 -47.32 11.91 -23.54
CA ILE A 576 -47.50 13.32 -23.91
C ILE A 576 -47.09 13.57 -25.36
N ASN A 577 -45.93 13.07 -25.76
CA ASN A 577 -45.45 13.17 -27.14
C ASN A 577 -44.81 11.84 -27.61
N PRO A 578 -45.59 10.97 -28.30
CA PRO A 578 -45.09 9.69 -28.79
C PRO A 578 -43.93 9.81 -29.79
N ASN A 579 -43.85 10.92 -30.52
CA ASN A 579 -42.83 11.17 -31.54
C ASN A 579 -41.76 12.15 -31.04
N ASN A 580 -41.48 12.16 -29.74
CA ASN A 580 -40.50 13.06 -29.16
C ASN A 580 -39.11 12.84 -29.81
N PRO A 581 -38.51 13.87 -30.46
CA PRO A 581 -37.20 13.75 -31.12
C PRO A 581 -36.06 13.29 -30.20
N TRP A 582 -36.17 13.55 -28.89
CA TRP A 582 -35.19 13.10 -27.89
C TRP A 582 -35.14 11.57 -27.74
N LEU A 583 -36.24 10.87 -28.04
CA LEU A 583 -36.32 9.42 -27.86
C LEU A 583 -35.92 8.65 -29.13
N THR A 584 -35.04 9.24 -29.95
CA THR A 584 -34.60 8.66 -31.23
C THR A 584 -33.13 8.28 -31.20
N TRP A 585 -32.70 7.42 -32.12
CA TRP A 585 -31.30 7.02 -32.25
C TRP A 585 -30.35 8.19 -32.55
N LYS A 586 -30.86 9.31 -33.08
CA LYS A 586 -30.07 10.49 -33.45
C LYS A 586 -29.73 11.40 -32.26
N ASP A 587 -30.35 11.21 -31.11
CA ASP A 587 -30.17 12.09 -29.95
C ASP A 587 -29.19 11.46 -28.95
N PHE A 588 -27.99 12.03 -28.79
CA PHE A 588 -26.95 11.55 -27.86
C PHE A 588 -27.08 12.22 -26.50
N GLY A 589 -28.24 12.00 -25.89
CA GLY A 589 -28.71 12.76 -24.75
C GLY A 589 -28.80 12.03 -23.42
N HIS A 590 -28.68 10.72 -23.44
CA HIS A 590 -29.16 9.85 -22.37
C HIS A 590 -28.03 9.07 -21.72
N PHE A 591 -28.17 8.82 -20.42
CA PHE A 591 -27.26 7.96 -19.67
C PHE A 591 -27.81 6.55 -19.69
N ASN A 592 -27.21 5.67 -20.49
CA ASN A 592 -27.65 4.29 -20.61
C ASN A 592 -26.86 3.38 -19.67
N TYR A 593 -27.58 2.66 -18.83
CA TYR A 593 -27.04 1.64 -17.95
C TYR A 593 -27.59 0.27 -18.35
N ILE A 594 -26.73 -0.73 -18.31
CA ILE A 594 -27.09 -2.13 -18.54
C ILE A 594 -26.67 -2.97 -17.34
N ARG A 595 -27.46 -3.99 -17.03
CA ARG A 595 -27.11 -5.05 -16.08
C ARG A 595 -26.93 -6.35 -16.83
N THR A 596 -25.75 -6.94 -16.76
CA THR A 596 -25.43 -8.21 -17.41
C THR A 596 -25.82 -9.40 -16.54
N ARG A 597 -25.75 -10.62 -17.08
CA ARG A 597 -25.79 -11.84 -16.28
C ARG A 597 -24.50 -12.00 -15.49
N GLU A 598 -24.60 -12.73 -14.38
CA GLU A 598 -23.45 -13.14 -13.58
C GLU A 598 -22.36 -13.78 -14.46
N SER A 599 -21.10 -13.37 -14.26
CA SER A 599 -19.91 -13.89 -14.96
C SER A 599 -19.81 -13.63 -16.47
N VAL A 600 -20.54 -12.64 -17.02
CA VAL A 600 -20.33 -12.18 -18.41
C VAL A 600 -19.02 -11.39 -18.52
N ASP A 601 -18.19 -11.69 -19.52
CA ASP A 601 -17.03 -10.86 -19.87
C ASP A 601 -17.49 -9.63 -20.64
N ALA A 602 -17.51 -8.48 -19.96
CA ALA A 602 -17.90 -7.20 -20.54
C ALA A 602 -17.03 -6.79 -21.75
N ASN A 603 -15.76 -7.19 -21.79
CA ASN A 603 -14.90 -6.87 -22.94
C ASN A 603 -15.37 -7.60 -24.19
N LEU A 604 -15.81 -8.86 -24.05
CA LEU A 604 -16.37 -9.61 -25.17
C LEU A 604 -17.69 -9.01 -25.64
N LEU A 605 -18.55 -8.55 -24.72
CA LEU A 605 -19.78 -7.85 -25.08
C LEU A 605 -19.48 -6.54 -25.80
N GLU A 606 -18.53 -5.74 -25.32
CA GLU A 606 -18.08 -4.50 -25.94
C GLU A 606 -17.63 -4.72 -27.39
N THR A 607 -16.93 -5.82 -27.69
CA THR A 607 -16.51 -6.10 -29.08
C THR A 607 -17.65 -6.31 -30.07
N LYS A 608 -18.86 -6.65 -29.60
CA LYS A 608 -20.04 -6.86 -30.46
C LYS A 608 -20.81 -5.56 -30.75
N ILE A 609 -20.60 -4.51 -29.95
CA ILE A 609 -21.38 -3.27 -30.03
C ILE A 609 -21.15 -2.52 -31.37
N PRO A 610 -19.92 -2.37 -31.90
CA PRO A 610 -19.70 -1.61 -33.13
C PRO A 610 -20.53 -2.11 -34.33
N GLU A 611 -20.46 -3.41 -34.64
CA GLU A 611 -21.21 -4.01 -35.75
C GLU A 611 -22.73 -3.92 -35.54
N TRP A 612 -23.17 -4.05 -34.29
CA TRP A 612 -24.58 -3.96 -33.91
C TRP A 612 -25.15 -2.54 -34.11
N VAL A 613 -24.44 -1.50 -33.66
CA VAL A 613 -24.90 -0.10 -33.78
C VAL A 613 -24.97 0.38 -35.23
N VAL A 614 -24.16 -0.16 -36.15
CA VAL A 614 -24.23 0.19 -37.58
C VAL A 614 -25.62 -0.06 -38.18
N GLY A 615 -26.37 -1.03 -37.65
CA GLY A 615 -27.73 -1.33 -38.11
C GLY A 615 -28.80 -0.32 -37.66
N TYR A 616 -28.51 0.50 -36.64
CA TYR A 616 -29.51 1.36 -35.98
C TYR A 616 -29.40 2.84 -36.36
N LEU A 617 -28.23 3.27 -36.79
CA LEU A 617 -27.92 4.66 -37.10
C LEU A 617 -27.60 4.79 -38.60
N PRO A 618 -28.02 5.88 -39.27
CA PRO A 618 -27.77 6.09 -40.70
C PRO A 618 -26.34 6.60 -40.93
N TRP A 619 -25.35 5.76 -40.63
CA TRP A 619 -23.92 6.08 -40.82
C TRP A 619 -23.55 6.13 -42.31
N ASN A 620 -22.73 7.09 -42.70
CA ASN A 620 -22.05 7.06 -44.00
C ASN A 620 -20.87 6.07 -43.98
N GLU A 621 -20.26 5.75 -45.13
CA GLU A 621 -19.19 4.75 -45.21
C GLU A 621 -17.95 5.14 -44.39
N SER A 622 -17.58 6.43 -44.35
CA SER A 622 -16.45 6.90 -43.54
C SER A 622 -16.69 6.76 -42.04
N GLN A 623 -17.90 7.02 -41.55
CA GLN A 623 -18.26 6.84 -40.15
C GLN A 623 -18.35 5.36 -39.75
N LYS A 624 -18.80 4.49 -40.66
CA LYS A 624 -18.74 3.04 -40.44
C LYS A 624 -17.29 2.59 -40.29
N GLU A 625 -16.40 3.02 -41.18
CA GLU A 625 -14.97 2.73 -41.07
C GLU A 625 -14.38 3.28 -39.76
N TRP A 626 -14.72 4.50 -39.38
CA TRP A 626 -14.28 5.13 -38.12
C TRP A 626 -14.69 4.33 -36.87
N LEU A 627 -15.94 3.85 -36.82
CA LEU A 627 -16.45 3.01 -35.73
C LEU A 627 -15.85 1.59 -35.76
N LEU A 628 -15.73 0.98 -36.94
CA LEU A 628 -15.23 -0.40 -37.11
C LEU A 628 -13.71 -0.50 -36.90
N ASN A 629 -12.95 0.54 -37.25
CA ASN A 629 -11.52 0.66 -36.98
C ASN A 629 -11.20 1.04 -35.53
N ARG A 630 -12.24 1.25 -34.70
CA ARG A 630 -12.15 1.60 -33.27
C ARG A 630 -11.52 2.98 -32.99
N GLU A 631 -11.61 3.90 -33.95
CA GLU A 631 -11.23 5.29 -33.75
C GLU A 631 -12.30 6.04 -32.92
N ALA A 632 -13.57 5.63 -33.05
CA ALA A 632 -14.58 5.83 -32.03
C ALA A 632 -15.20 4.51 -31.59
N LYS A 633 -15.66 4.45 -30.33
CA LYS A 633 -16.29 3.25 -29.78
C LYS A 633 -17.26 3.55 -28.65
N PHE A 634 -18.29 2.71 -28.54
CA PHE A 634 -19.09 2.60 -27.33
C PHE A 634 -18.38 1.67 -26.35
N THR A 635 -18.07 2.15 -25.16
CA THR A 635 -17.35 1.40 -24.12
C THR A 635 -18.28 1.05 -22.97
N LEU A 636 -18.15 -0.16 -22.43
CA LEU A 636 -18.87 -0.59 -21.23
C LEU A 636 -18.03 -0.25 -20.00
N GLN A 637 -18.44 0.79 -19.28
CA GLN A 637 -17.75 1.25 -18.09
C GLN A 637 -18.43 0.69 -16.83
N PRO A 638 -17.74 -0.10 -15.98
CA PRO A 638 -18.28 -0.54 -14.71
C PRO A 638 -18.65 0.63 -13.81
N ILE A 639 -19.77 0.57 -13.08
CA ILE A 639 -20.20 1.71 -12.25
C ILE A 639 -19.20 2.07 -11.15
N LYS A 640 -18.54 1.07 -10.55
CA LYS A 640 -17.51 1.26 -9.51
C LYS A 640 -16.30 2.09 -9.95
N ASP A 641 -16.04 2.18 -11.26
CA ASP A 641 -14.88 2.87 -11.82
C ASP A 641 -15.22 4.32 -12.21
N ILE A 642 -16.52 4.68 -12.27
CA ILE A 642 -16.99 6.00 -12.74
C ILE A 642 -16.36 7.12 -11.91
N HIS A 643 -16.42 7.02 -10.58
CA HIS A 643 -15.94 8.07 -9.68
C HIS A 643 -14.45 8.39 -9.82
N LEU A 644 -13.59 7.39 -10.10
CA LEU A 644 -12.14 7.53 -10.01
C LEU A 644 -11.42 7.61 -11.36
N THR A 645 -12.04 7.14 -12.45
CA THR A 645 -11.35 7.01 -13.75
C THR A 645 -12.09 7.64 -14.92
N SER A 646 -13.35 8.04 -14.76
CA SER A 646 -14.16 8.41 -15.91
C SER A 646 -13.70 9.70 -16.58
N HIS A 647 -13.73 10.82 -15.85
CA HIS A 647 -13.35 12.15 -16.36
C HIS A 647 -13.95 12.48 -17.75
N LEU A 648 -15.12 11.91 -18.06
CA LEU A 648 -15.81 12.11 -19.33
C LEU A 648 -16.66 13.38 -19.26
N ARG A 649 -17.11 13.88 -20.41
CA ARG A 649 -18.10 14.95 -20.41
C ARG A 649 -19.45 14.45 -19.94
N TRP A 650 -20.22 15.38 -19.38
CA TRP A 650 -21.57 15.11 -18.86
C TRP A 650 -21.60 14.11 -17.72
N GLU A 651 -20.65 14.14 -16.78
CA GLU A 651 -20.81 13.36 -15.56
C GLU A 651 -21.99 13.87 -14.73
N LEU A 652 -22.74 12.96 -14.11
CA LEU A 652 -23.91 13.30 -13.27
C LEU A 652 -23.47 14.04 -12.00
N GLU A 653 -22.34 13.62 -11.42
CA GLU A 653 -21.66 14.29 -10.31
C GLU A 653 -20.14 14.35 -10.57
N GLY A 654 -19.42 15.16 -9.79
CA GLY A 654 -17.98 15.35 -9.94
C GLY A 654 -17.19 14.05 -9.71
N ASN A 655 -16.18 13.79 -10.55
CA ASN A 655 -15.26 12.68 -10.37
C ASN A 655 -14.02 13.09 -9.55
N ALA A 656 -13.49 12.15 -8.79
CA ALA A 656 -12.13 12.23 -8.24
C ALA A 656 -11.12 11.59 -9.20
N ASN A 657 -9.83 11.82 -8.97
CA ASN A 657 -8.76 11.22 -9.79
C ASN A 657 -8.02 10.13 -9.00
N ILE A 658 -7.97 8.92 -9.56
CA ILE A 658 -7.30 7.75 -8.97
C ILE A 658 -5.82 7.99 -8.62
N LEU A 659 -5.14 8.86 -9.36
CA LEU A 659 -3.74 9.19 -9.15
C LEU A 659 -3.49 9.79 -7.76
N TYR A 660 -4.43 10.60 -7.26
CA TYR A 660 -4.34 11.14 -5.91
C TYR A 660 -4.51 10.06 -4.83
N ILE A 661 -5.36 9.07 -5.09
CA ILE A 661 -5.51 7.90 -4.22
C ILE A 661 -4.21 7.09 -4.17
N TYR A 662 -3.52 6.92 -5.29
CA TYR A 662 -2.21 6.27 -5.32
C TYR A 662 -1.14 7.06 -4.56
N ILE A 663 -1.12 8.39 -4.70
CA ILE A 663 -0.18 9.25 -3.97
C ILE A 663 -0.43 9.16 -2.45
N LEU A 664 -1.68 9.21 -2.02
CA LEU A 664 -2.06 9.08 -0.61
C LEU A 664 -1.77 7.67 -0.07
N SER A 665 -2.01 6.62 -0.87
CA SER A 665 -1.67 5.24 -0.53
C SER A 665 -0.15 5.05 -0.36
N GLY A 666 0.64 5.65 -1.24
CA GLY A 666 2.09 5.71 -1.13
C GLY A 666 2.53 6.43 0.15
N ALA A 667 1.96 7.61 0.43
CA ALA A 667 2.24 8.37 1.65
C ALA A 667 1.89 7.59 2.92
N LEU A 668 0.74 6.93 2.95
CA LEU A 668 0.31 6.02 4.02
C LEU A 668 1.36 4.93 4.29
N ALA A 669 1.75 4.20 3.24
CA ALA A 669 2.76 3.16 3.35
C ALA A 669 4.10 3.71 3.86
N PHE A 670 4.51 4.88 3.37
CA PHE A 670 5.76 5.52 3.79
C PHE A 670 5.73 5.99 5.24
N ILE A 671 4.63 6.56 5.73
CA ILE A 671 4.47 6.94 7.14
C ILE A 671 4.63 5.72 8.03
N LEU A 672 3.97 4.61 7.71
CA LEU A 672 4.11 3.37 8.46
C LEU A 672 5.55 2.85 8.46
N VAL A 673 6.25 2.93 7.32
CA VAL A 673 7.66 2.53 7.22
C VAL A 673 8.56 3.44 8.05
N ILE A 674 8.36 4.77 8.04
CA ILE A 674 9.12 5.73 8.86
C ILE A 674 8.95 5.39 10.36
N VAL A 675 7.72 5.11 10.77
CA VAL A 675 7.41 4.73 12.16
C VAL A 675 8.08 3.42 12.54
N CYS A 676 8.06 2.41 11.67
CA CYS A 676 8.79 1.16 11.86
C CYS A 676 10.30 1.40 11.99
N ILE A 677 10.89 2.18 11.08
CA ILE A 677 12.31 2.50 11.07
C ILE A 677 12.71 3.22 12.36
N ASN A 678 11.90 4.18 12.80
CA ASN A 678 12.12 4.91 14.04
C ASN A 678 12.13 3.95 15.24
N TYR A 679 11.12 3.09 15.34
CA TYR A 679 11.05 2.11 16.41
C TYR A 679 12.23 1.13 16.38
N ILE A 680 12.60 0.61 15.21
CA ILE A 680 13.77 -0.28 15.03
C ILE A 680 15.04 0.45 15.46
N ASN A 681 15.27 1.66 14.97
CA ASN A 681 16.47 2.44 15.26
C ASN A 681 16.64 2.69 16.77
N LEU A 682 15.53 3.01 17.46
CA LEU A 682 15.51 3.26 18.89
C LEU A 682 15.69 1.97 19.70
N THR A 683 14.92 0.93 19.42
CA THR A 683 15.05 -0.36 20.14
C THR A 683 16.42 -1.01 19.95
N THR A 684 17.01 -0.85 18.77
CA THR A 684 18.39 -1.24 18.46
C THR A 684 19.39 -0.57 19.37
N ALA A 685 19.30 0.75 19.55
CA ALA A 685 20.24 1.48 20.40
C ALA A 685 20.26 0.96 21.84
N LYS A 686 19.10 0.53 22.35
CA LYS A 686 18.95 -0.04 23.69
C LYS A 686 19.30 -1.51 23.81
N SER A 687 19.40 -2.24 22.70
CA SER A 687 19.74 -3.67 22.73
C SER A 687 21.08 -3.93 23.42
N ILE A 688 22.02 -2.97 23.39
CA ILE A 688 23.32 -3.05 24.05
C ILE A 688 23.19 -3.05 25.58
N GLU A 689 22.34 -2.21 26.16
CA GLU A 689 22.07 -2.22 27.61
C GLU A 689 21.44 -3.56 28.04
N ARG A 690 20.62 -4.14 27.18
CA ARG A 690 19.97 -5.45 27.41
C ARG A 690 20.91 -6.63 27.18
N ALA A 691 22.03 -6.44 26.48
CA ALA A 691 22.95 -7.52 26.16
C ALA A 691 23.47 -8.19 27.44
N ARG A 692 23.75 -7.42 28.51
CA ARG A 692 24.21 -7.93 29.81
C ARG A 692 23.15 -8.79 30.50
N GLU A 693 21.90 -8.34 30.52
CA GLU A 693 20.77 -9.10 31.07
C GLU A 693 20.58 -10.43 30.32
N VAL A 694 20.59 -10.38 28.99
CA VAL A 694 20.41 -11.59 28.16
C VAL A 694 21.62 -12.52 28.24
N GLY A 695 22.84 -11.97 28.38
CA GLY A 695 24.05 -12.74 28.64
C GLY A 695 23.96 -13.54 29.94
N VAL A 696 23.52 -12.91 31.03
CA VAL A 696 23.30 -13.58 32.33
C VAL A 696 22.20 -14.64 32.23
N ARG A 697 21.08 -14.34 31.57
CA ARG A 697 19.99 -15.32 31.37
C ARG A 697 20.43 -16.53 30.52
N LYS A 698 21.19 -16.30 29.44
CA LYS A 698 21.77 -17.38 28.61
C LYS A 698 22.74 -18.24 29.42
N THR A 699 23.54 -17.66 30.33
CA THR A 699 24.41 -18.44 31.23
C THR A 699 23.65 -19.26 32.27
N LEU A 700 22.44 -18.82 32.65
CA LEU A 700 21.54 -19.54 33.57
C LEU A 700 20.65 -20.58 32.85
N GLY A 701 20.86 -20.81 31.55
CA GLY A 701 20.13 -21.83 30.78
C GLY A 701 18.89 -21.34 30.03
N ALA A 702 18.67 -20.02 29.91
CA ALA A 702 17.56 -19.50 29.11
C ALA A 702 17.75 -19.80 27.61
N LEU A 703 16.74 -20.41 26.99
CA LEU A 703 16.70 -20.70 25.56
C LEU A 703 16.55 -19.40 24.73
N SER A 704 17.30 -19.27 23.64
CA SER A 704 17.21 -18.13 22.71
C SER A 704 15.79 -17.87 22.22
N ALA A 705 15.00 -18.93 21.98
CA ALA A 705 13.62 -18.82 21.49
C ALA A 705 12.68 -18.10 22.48
N GLY A 706 12.85 -18.36 23.79
CA GLY A 706 12.05 -17.68 24.83
C GLY A 706 12.39 -16.19 24.96
N LEU A 707 13.66 -15.83 24.74
CA LEU A 707 14.11 -14.44 24.70
C LEU A 707 13.55 -13.72 23.47
N THR A 708 13.64 -14.34 22.29
CA THR A 708 13.09 -13.80 21.04
C THR A 708 11.57 -13.60 21.11
N GLY A 709 10.82 -14.60 21.61
CA GLY A 709 9.37 -14.49 21.81
C GLY A 709 8.99 -13.35 22.77
N GLN A 710 9.80 -13.13 23.82
CA GLN A 710 9.61 -11.97 24.71
C GLN A 710 9.75 -10.63 23.96
N PHE A 711 10.72 -10.49 23.05
CA PHE A 711 10.88 -9.24 22.27
C PHE A 711 9.72 -8.98 21.32
N TYR A 712 9.23 -10.01 20.62
CA TYR A 712 8.05 -9.88 19.76
C TYR A 712 6.81 -9.48 20.57
N LEU A 713 6.60 -10.09 21.73
CA LEU A 713 5.50 -9.71 22.63
C LEU A 713 5.66 -8.27 23.15
N GLU A 714 6.88 -7.84 23.47
CA GLU A 714 7.12 -6.45 23.88
C GLU A 714 6.78 -5.47 22.75
N SER A 715 7.20 -5.76 21.51
CA SER A 715 6.87 -4.93 20.34
C SER A 715 5.37 -4.92 20.07
N LEU A 716 4.70 -6.08 20.16
CA LEU A 716 3.25 -6.19 20.00
C LEU A 716 2.49 -5.36 21.03
N VAL A 717 2.91 -5.38 22.31
CA VAL A 717 2.28 -4.56 23.35
C VAL A 717 2.50 -3.06 23.11
N PHE A 718 3.70 -2.65 22.66
CA PHE A 718 3.95 -1.24 22.32
C PHE A 718 3.10 -0.77 21.13
N CYS A 719 3.06 -1.55 20.04
CA CYS A 719 2.27 -1.22 18.86
C CYS A 719 0.77 -1.28 19.16
N GLY A 720 0.30 -2.27 19.92
CA GLY A 720 -1.10 -2.37 20.34
C GLY A 720 -1.54 -1.21 21.24
N LEU A 721 -0.71 -0.80 22.20
CA LEU A 721 -0.99 0.39 23.03
C LEU A 721 -1.02 1.66 22.19
N ALA A 722 -0.07 1.81 21.27
CA ALA A 722 -0.01 2.97 20.39
C ALA A 722 -1.19 3.02 19.41
N ALA A 723 -1.63 1.88 18.89
CA ALA A 723 -2.80 1.75 18.03
C ALA A 723 -4.10 2.03 18.80
N PHE A 724 -4.21 1.57 20.05
CA PHE A 724 -5.34 1.93 20.92
C PHE A 724 -5.40 3.44 21.18
N MET A 725 -4.25 4.07 21.48
CA MET A 725 -4.17 5.53 21.62
C MET A 725 -4.45 6.24 20.30
N ALA A 726 -4.01 5.69 19.16
CA ALA A 726 -4.26 6.24 17.85
C ALA A 726 -5.73 6.19 17.48
N PHE A 727 -6.42 5.08 17.77
CA PHE A 727 -7.86 4.95 17.56
C PHE A 727 -8.63 6.02 18.35
N GLY A 728 -8.30 6.22 19.64
CA GLY A 728 -8.90 7.28 20.44
C GLY A 728 -8.57 8.69 19.95
N LEU A 729 -7.33 8.93 19.48
CA LEU A 729 -6.92 10.22 18.94
C LEU A 729 -7.59 10.51 17.57
N SER A 730 -7.72 9.50 16.71
CA SER A 730 -8.44 9.58 15.44
C SER A 730 -9.90 9.94 15.66
N LEU A 731 -10.58 9.34 16.66
CA LEU A 731 -11.95 9.72 17.01
C LEU A 731 -12.06 11.19 17.46
N LEU A 732 -11.07 11.68 18.22
CA LEU A 732 -11.05 13.08 18.67
C LEU A 732 -10.78 14.07 17.52
N LEU A 733 -9.95 13.67 16.56
CA LEU A 733 -9.59 14.49 15.40
C LEU A 733 -10.58 14.33 14.23
N LEU A 734 -11.50 13.35 14.29
CA LEU A 734 -12.45 13.07 13.22
C LEU A 734 -13.29 14.29 12.82
N PRO A 735 -13.82 15.13 13.73
CA PRO A 735 -14.56 16.33 13.34
C PRO A 735 -13.71 17.33 12.57
N PHE A 736 -12.46 17.55 13.01
CA PHE A 736 -11.53 18.42 12.30
C PHE A 736 -11.14 17.85 10.93
N PHE A 737 -11.02 16.52 10.84
CA PHE A 737 -10.75 15.84 9.58
C PHE A 737 -11.96 15.89 8.64
N ASN A 738 -13.19 15.77 9.15
CA ASN A 738 -14.43 15.96 8.41
C ASN A 738 -14.52 17.37 7.82
N ASP A 739 -14.18 18.39 8.58
CA ASP A 739 -14.14 19.78 8.08
C ASP A 739 -13.03 19.97 7.03
N LEU A 740 -11.87 19.34 7.21
CA LEU A 740 -10.77 19.41 6.26
C LEU A 740 -11.07 18.69 4.94
N ALA A 741 -11.66 17.50 5.02
CA ALA A 741 -12.02 16.67 3.88
C ALA A 741 -13.37 17.05 3.27
N GLN A 742 -14.17 17.87 3.96
CA GLN A 742 -15.59 18.14 3.64
C GLN A 742 -16.41 16.86 3.48
N MET A 743 -16.11 15.86 4.31
CA MET A 743 -16.73 14.54 4.32
C MET A 743 -17.38 14.27 5.68
N LYS A 744 -18.35 13.35 5.72
CA LYS A 744 -19.11 13.04 6.93
C LYS A 744 -18.72 11.66 7.48
N PHE A 745 -17.45 11.46 7.83
CA PHE A 745 -17.04 10.22 8.50
C PHE A 745 -17.74 10.09 9.84
N SER A 746 -18.35 8.94 10.07
CA SER A 746 -18.99 8.61 11.33
C SER A 746 -18.03 7.81 12.21
N ALA A 747 -18.23 7.86 13.53
CA ALA A 747 -17.48 6.98 14.42
C ALA A 747 -17.76 5.50 14.13
N ALA A 748 -18.93 5.16 13.58
CA ALA A 748 -19.34 3.79 13.28
C ALA A 748 -18.46 3.14 12.20
N ASP A 749 -17.95 3.93 11.24
CA ASP A 749 -17.07 3.45 10.17
C ASP A 749 -15.78 2.84 10.72
N MET A 750 -15.27 3.40 11.83
CA MET A 750 -14.10 2.88 12.53
C MET A 750 -14.36 1.60 13.34
N PHE A 751 -15.62 1.23 13.57
CA PHE A 751 -16.00 -0.01 14.28
C PHE A 751 -16.41 -1.13 13.33
N GLN A 752 -16.35 -0.93 12.02
CA GLN A 752 -16.62 -1.98 11.05
C GLN A 752 -15.59 -3.12 11.17
N PRO A 753 -16.01 -4.40 11.06
CA PRO A 753 -15.11 -5.55 11.20
C PRO A 753 -13.91 -5.50 10.25
N GLU A 754 -14.12 -5.07 9.02
CA GLU A 754 -13.08 -4.98 7.97
C GLU A 754 -11.99 -3.98 8.34
N PHE A 755 -12.38 -2.81 8.86
CA PHE A 755 -11.46 -1.79 9.36
C PHE A 755 -10.66 -2.30 10.57
N LEU A 756 -11.31 -2.96 11.54
CA LEU A 756 -10.66 -3.51 12.72
C LEU A 756 -9.67 -4.63 12.36
N ILE A 757 -10.01 -5.48 11.40
CA ILE A 757 -9.11 -6.50 10.86
C ILE A 757 -7.90 -5.85 10.19
N SER A 758 -8.12 -4.81 9.37
CA SER A 758 -7.06 -4.07 8.67
C SER A 758 -6.06 -3.42 9.64
N ILE A 759 -6.55 -2.75 10.69
CA ILE A 759 -5.70 -2.22 11.76
C ILE A 759 -4.98 -3.34 12.51
N GLY A 760 -5.68 -4.43 12.85
CA GLY A 760 -5.09 -5.57 13.54
C GLY A 760 -3.93 -6.19 12.75
N LEU A 761 -4.11 -6.33 11.44
CA LEU A 761 -3.07 -6.80 10.51
C LEU A 761 -1.90 -5.80 10.43
N ALA A 762 -2.18 -4.49 10.33
CA ALA A 762 -1.14 -3.46 10.32
C ALA A 762 -0.32 -3.48 11.61
N VAL A 763 -0.96 -3.57 12.79
CA VAL A 763 -0.29 -3.69 14.08
C VAL A 763 0.58 -4.94 14.14
N LEU A 764 0.07 -6.08 13.69
CA LEU A 764 0.82 -7.34 13.68
C LEU A 764 2.04 -7.25 12.76
N LEU A 765 1.85 -6.74 11.53
CA LEU A 765 2.90 -6.57 10.55
C LEU A 765 4.02 -5.66 11.07
N ILE A 766 3.65 -4.50 11.63
CA ILE A 766 4.62 -3.55 12.18
C ILE A 766 5.34 -4.13 13.40
N SER A 767 4.62 -4.85 14.27
CA SER A 767 5.22 -5.51 15.45
C SER A 767 6.23 -6.57 15.05
N VAL A 768 5.95 -7.34 14.00
CA VAL A 768 6.86 -8.37 13.47
C VAL A 768 8.08 -7.72 12.83
N LEU A 769 7.89 -6.75 11.92
CA LEU A 769 9.00 -6.05 11.25
C LEU A 769 9.92 -5.36 12.27
N SER A 770 9.30 -4.72 13.26
CA SER A 770 9.98 -4.01 14.33
C SER A 770 10.73 -4.92 15.31
N GLY A 771 10.15 -6.07 15.65
CA GLY A 771 10.72 -7.04 16.58
C GLY A 771 11.79 -7.95 15.96
N LEU A 772 11.75 -8.14 14.63
CA LEU A 772 12.66 -9.02 13.89
C LEU A 772 14.13 -8.64 14.10
N TYR A 773 14.45 -7.36 14.03
CA TYR A 773 15.83 -6.91 14.08
C TYR A 773 16.45 -7.01 15.50
N PRO A 774 15.83 -6.50 16.58
CA PRO A 774 16.32 -6.73 17.94
C PRO A 774 16.49 -8.22 18.27
N ALA A 775 15.55 -9.07 17.84
CA ALA A 775 15.67 -10.52 18.01
C ALA A 775 16.92 -11.09 17.34
N MET A 776 17.20 -10.67 16.09
CA MET A 776 18.39 -11.10 15.33
C MET A 776 19.70 -10.65 15.99
N VAL A 777 19.77 -9.41 16.48
CA VAL A 777 20.97 -8.88 17.15
C VAL A 777 21.21 -9.62 18.47
N MET A 778 20.15 -9.90 19.24
CA MET A 778 20.26 -10.51 20.56
C MET A 778 20.63 -12.00 20.52
N ASP A 779 20.24 -12.71 19.47
CA ASP A 779 20.62 -14.13 19.31
C ASP A 779 22.12 -14.30 19.07
N GLN A 780 22.76 -13.34 18.37
CA GLN A 780 24.18 -13.38 18.00
C GLN A 780 25.15 -13.07 19.15
N PHE A 781 24.68 -12.57 20.30
CA PHE A 781 25.56 -12.26 21.43
C PHE A 781 26.13 -13.50 22.09
N LYS A 782 27.46 -13.59 22.17
CA LYS A 782 28.17 -14.58 22.97
C LYS A 782 28.24 -14.10 24.42
N PRO A 783 27.70 -14.84 25.40
CA PRO A 783 27.69 -14.41 26.81
C PRO A 783 29.08 -14.08 27.36
N VAL A 784 30.11 -14.79 26.90
CA VAL A 784 31.51 -14.58 27.32
C VAL A 784 32.06 -13.22 26.87
N GLU A 785 31.69 -12.73 25.67
CA GLU A 785 32.15 -11.43 25.16
C GLU A 785 31.41 -10.27 25.84
N VAL A 786 30.11 -10.45 26.10
CA VAL A 786 29.26 -9.50 26.82
C VAL A 786 29.72 -9.31 28.27
N LEU A 787 30.01 -10.39 28.99
CA LEU A 787 30.41 -10.33 30.41
C LEU A 787 31.84 -9.81 30.60
N LYS A 788 32.70 -9.95 29.59
CA LYS A 788 34.06 -9.38 29.60
C LYS A 788 34.11 -7.89 29.23
N GLY A 789 32.96 -7.23 29.05
CA GLY A 789 32.90 -5.82 28.66
C GLY A 789 33.40 -5.53 27.23
N LYS A 790 33.70 -6.57 26.43
CA LYS A 790 34.12 -6.45 25.02
C LYS A 790 32.90 -6.28 24.09
N LEU A 791 31.92 -5.49 24.50
CA LEU A 791 30.80 -5.08 23.66
C LEU A 791 31.30 -4.02 22.68
N THR A 792 32.06 -4.43 21.67
CA THR A 792 32.24 -3.57 20.50
C THR A 792 30.89 -3.48 19.80
N SER A 793 30.37 -2.26 19.61
CA SER A 793 29.14 -2.06 18.83
C SER A 793 29.33 -2.81 17.51
N SER A 794 28.53 -3.84 17.24
CA SER A 794 28.77 -4.66 16.06
C SER A 794 28.70 -3.76 14.83
N PHE A 795 29.77 -3.76 14.03
CA PHE A 795 29.93 -2.91 12.84
C PHE A 795 28.74 -3.04 11.86
N HIS A 796 28.08 -4.20 11.88
CA HIS A 796 26.87 -4.52 11.12
C HIS A 796 25.64 -3.74 11.58
N GLY A 797 25.43 -3.56 12.89
CA GLY A 797 24.26 -2.84 13.41
C GLY A 797 24.32 -1.33 13.16
N ARG A 798 25.53 -0.77 13.07
CA ARG A 798 25.74 0.64 12.68
C ARG A 798 25.41 0.88 11.20
N ARG A 799 25.79 -0.05 10.31
CA ARG A 799 25.52 0.06 8.86
C ARG A 799 24.05 -0.02 8.52
N LEU A 800 23.32 -0.99 9.09
CA LEU A 800 21.88 -1.12 8.81
C LEU A 800 21.14 0.14 9.23
N ARG A 801 21.36 0.61 10.45
CA ARG A 801 20.73 1.82 10.98
C ARG A 801 21.02 3.04 10.12
N ASN A 802 22.27 3.23 9.69
CA ASN A 802 22.62 4.30 8.78
C ASN A 802 21.88 4.16 7.44
N GLY A 803 21.74 2.94 6.91
CA GLY A 803 20.94 2.66 5.70
C GLY A 803 19.45 2.95 5.88
N LEU A 804 18.86 2.60 7.03
CA LEU A 804 17.46 2.90 7.34
C LEU A 804 17.23 4.41 7.47
N VAL A 805 18.18 5.15 8.07
CA VAL A 805 18.13 6.62 8.12
C VAL A 805 18.24 7.21 6.71
N VAL A 806 19.16 6.72 5.87
CA VAL A 806 19.27 7.15 4.47
C VAL A 806 17.94 6.93 3.73
N PHE A 807 17.34 5.74 3.88
CA PHE A 807 16.05 5.41 3.24
C PHE A 807 14.92 6.33 3.72
N GLN A 808 14.85 6.61 5.03
CA GLN A 808 13.85 7.50 5.62
C GLN A 808 13.92 8.92 5.05
N PHE A 809 15.13 9.48 4.94
CA PHE A 809 15.34 10.82 4.35
C PHE A 809 15.17 10.82 2.83
N PHE A 810 15.47 9.70 2.17
CA PHE A 810 15.26 9.51 0.73
C PHE A 810 13.76 9.62 0.40
N VAL A 811 12.92 8.88 1.14
CA VAL A 811 11.46 8.96 0.99
C VAL A 811 10.93 10.35 1.36
N SER A 812 11.44 10.96 2.44
CA SER A 812 11.04 12.30 2.84
C SER A 812 11.34 13.35 1.76
N ALA A 813 12.47 13.21 1.04
CA ALA A 813 12.79 14.08 -0.09
C ALA A 813 11.77 13.95 -1.21
N ILE A 814 11.39 12.73 -1.57
CA ILE A 814 10.39 12.47 -2.62
C ILE A 814 9.04 13.08 -2.26
N LEU A 815 8.57 12.91 -1.01
CA LEU A 815 7.28 13.47 -0.57
C LEU A 815 7.27 15.00 -0.60
N ILE A 816 8.35 15.66 -0.17
CA ILE A 816 8.46 17.12 -0.22
C ILE A 816 8.48 17.61 -1.68
N ILE A 817 9.25 16.94 -2.55
CA ILE A 817 9.30 17.26 -3.99
C ILE A 817 7.91 17.12 -4.60
N ALA A 818 7.21 16.01 -4.33
CA ALA A 818 5.86 15.76 -4.82
C ALA A 818 4.90 16.87 -4.36
N SER A 819 4.89 17.21 -3.06
CA SER A 819 4.02 18.26 -2.52
C SER A 819 4.28 19.61 -3.20
N LEU A 820 5.55 20.00 -3.37
CA LEU A 820 5.91 21.27 -4.02
C LEU A 820 5.55 21.29 -5.51
N ILE A 821 5.72 20.18 -6.24
CA ILE A 821 5.40 20.12 -7.67
C ILE A 821 3.89 20.07 -7.89
N ILE A 822 3.14 19.31 -7.09
CA ILE A 822 1.67 19.28 -7.18
C ILE A 822 1.10 20.67 -6.87
N MET A 823 1.60 21.34 -5.82
CA MET A 823 1.23 22.72 -5.49
C MET A 823 1.55 23.67 -6.65
N LYS A 824 2.71 23.53 -7.28
CA LYS A 824 3.10 24.34 -8.45
C LYS A 824 2.16 24.08 -9.64
N GLN A 825 1.83 22.83 -9.91
CA GLN A 825 0.93 22.44 -11.01
C GLN A 825 -0.48 23.00 -10.79
N LEU A 826 -1.04 22.87 -9.58
CA LEU A 826 -2.35 23.43 -9.26
C LEU A 826 -2.37 24.96 -9.30
N ASN A 827 -1.34 25.62 -8.78
CA ASN A 827 -1.23 27.08 -8.91
C ASN A 827 -1.06 27.52 -10.37
N PHE A 828 -0.39 26.72 -11.19
CA PHE A 828 -0.30 26.99 -12.63
C PHE A 828 -1.68 26.88 -13.30
N MET A 829 -2.47 25.88 -12.95
CA MET A 829 -3.85 25.72 -13.45
C MET A 829 -4.74 26.88 -13.00
N LYS A 830 -4.71 27.26 -11.72
CA LYS A 830 -5.52 28.36 -11.16
C LYS A 830 -5.20 29.74 -11.76
N ASN A 831 -3.93 30.01 -12.06
CA ASN A 831 -3.49 31.32 -12.56
C ASN A 831 -3.30 31.33 -14.08
N LYS A 832 -3.70 30.27 -14.79
CA LYS A 832 -3.57 30.24 -16.23
C LYS A 832 -4.56 31.23 -16.84
N GLU A 833 -4.10 32.00 -17.81
CA GLU A 833 -4.99 32.86 -18.60
C GLU A 833 -6.02 31.99 -19.31
N LEU A 834 -7.29 32.20 -18.98
CA LEU A 834 -8.39 31.38 -19.50
C LEU A 834 -8.88 31.87 -20.87
N GLY A 835 -8.47 33.06 -21.31
CA GLY A 835 -8.90 33.66 -22.59
C GLY A 835 -10.30 34.29 -22.54
N PHE A 836 -10.91 34.41 -21.35
CA PHE A 836 -12.15 35.12 -21.10
C PHE A 836 -12.09 35.81 -19.73
N ASP A 837 -12.92 36.83 -19.51
CA ASP A 837 -13.04 37.50 -18.22
C ASP A 837 -13.90 36.66 -17.27
N GLN A 838 -13.40 36.40 -16.06
CA GLN A 838 -14.14 35.71 -14.99
C GLN A 838 -14.40 36.61 -13.77
N GLU A 839 -13.59 37.64 -13.58
CA GLU A 839 -13.66 38.52 -12.43
C GLU A 839 -14.90 39.41 -12.49
N ALA A 840 -15.58 39.58 -11.35
CA ALA A 840 -16.73 40.49 -11.20
C ALA A 840 -17.94 40.16 -12.12
N LEU A 841 -18.04 38.92 -12.61
CA LEU A 841 -19.14 38.44 -13.43
C LEU A 841 -20.12 37.64 -12.59
N ILE A 842 -21.37 38.09 -12.58
CA ILE A 842 -22.48 37.35 -12.00
C ILE A 842 -23.29 36.69 -13.11
N SER A 843 -23.71 35.46 -12.86
CA SER A 843 -24.64 34.73 -13.69
C SER A 843 -25.97 34.59 -12.98
N ILE A 844 -27.03 35.04 -13.63
CA ILE A 844 -28.42 34.87 -13.20
C ILE A 844 -29.03 33.81 -14.11
N ARG A 845 -29.46 32.69 -13.53
CA ARG A 845 -30.07 31.63 -14.32
C ARG A 845 -31.46 32.04 -14.77
N LEU A 846 -31.73 31.85 -16.06
CA LEU A 846 -33.04 32.12 -16.67
C LEU A 846 -33.89 30.84 -16.62
N PHE A 847 -35.18 31.00 -16.36
CA PHE A 847 -36.18 29.94 -16.43
C PHE A 847 -37.10 30.23 -17.62
N PRO A 848 -36.89 29.60 -18.80
CA PRO A 848 -37.78 29.78 -19.93
C PRO A 848 -39.06 28.95 -19.72
N SER A 849 -40.14 29.62 -19.29
CA SER A 849 -41.51 29.12 -19.42
C SER A 849 -42.47 30.29 -19.58
N VAL A 850 -43.04 30.45 -20.77
CA VAL A 850 -44.00 31.51 -21.11
C VAL A 850 -45.36 31.26 -20.42
N GLU A 851 -45.66 30.01 -20.06
CA GLU A 851 -46.96 29.63 -19.49
C GLU A 851 -47.05 29.82 -17.97
N THR A 852 -45.92 29.92 -17.25
CA THR A 852 -45.90 29.95 -15.76
C THR A 852 -45.07 31.06 -15.12
N GLY A 853 -44.74 32.10 -15.88
CA GLY A 853 -44.05 33.28 -15.35
C GLY A 853 -42.53 33.18 -15.34
N GLY A 854 -41.98 32.34 -16.22
CA GLY A 854 -40.58 32.41 -16.64
C GLY A 854 -40.29 33.67 -17.46
N ILE A 855 -39.01 33.92 -17.73
CA ILE A 855 -38.55 35.14 -18.38
C ILE A 855 -38.67 34.96 -19.89
N ASP A 856 -39.61 35.65 -20.53
CA ASP A 856 -39.68 35.73 -22.00
C ASP A 856 -38.48 36.52 -22.55
N VAL A 857 -38.13 36.33 -23.82
CA VAL A 857 -37.01 37.01 -24.50
C VAL A 857 -37.17 38.53 -24.44
N ASP A 858 -38.39 39.05 -24.53
CA ASP A 858 -38.65 40.48 -24.39
C ASP A 858 -38.44 40.98 -22.95
N GLN A 859 -38.78 40.17 -21.94
CA GLN A 859 -38.49 40.47 -20.54
C GLN A 859 -36.98 40.40 -20.25
N MET A 860 -36.28 39.40 -20.81
CA MET A 860 -34.83 39.27 -20.72
C MET A 860 -34.12 40.48 -21.34
N ARG A 861 -34.53 40.90 -22.55
CA ARG A 861 -34.00 42.10 -23.21
C ARG A 861 -34.29 43.38 -22.42
N THR A 862 -35.48 43.46 -21.82
CA THR A 862 -35.83 44.56 -20.92
C THR A 862 -34.90 44.57 -19.70
N LEU A 863 -34.68 43.42 -19.06
CA LEU A 863 -33.74 43.30 -17.94
C LEU A 863 -32.31 43.69 -18.32
N GLN A 864 -31.78 43.20 -19.45
CA GLN A 864 -30.47 43.59 -19.94
C GLN A 864 -30.37 45.13 -20.07
N THR A 865 -31.38 45.75 -20.68
CA THR A 865 -31.42 47.19 -20.90
C THR A 865 -31.50 47.98 -19.58
N GLU A 866 -32.29 47.50 -18.62
CA GLU A 866 -32.40 48.13 -17.30
C GLU A 866 -31.14 47.91 -16.46
N PHE A 867 -30.55 46.72 -16.47
CA PHE A 867 -29.30 46.43 -15.77
C PHE A 867 -28.15 47.31 -16.27
N LYS A 868 -28.04 47.54 -17.58
CA LYS A 868 -27.04 48.48 -18.15
C LYS A 868 -27.22 49.94 -17.67
N LYS A 869 -28.39 50.33 -17.16
CA LYS A 869 -28.60 51.67 -16.58
C LYS A 869 -28.15 51.78 -15.13
N ILE A 870 -27.92 50.66 -14.45
CA ILE A 870 -27.54 50.63 -13.03
C ILE A 870 -26.07 51.07 -12.90
N PRO A 871 -25.75 52.09 -12.08
CA PRO A 871 -24.37 52.49 -11.85
C PRO A 871 -23.52 51.33 -11.30
N GLY A 872 -22.43 51.03 -12.00
CA GLY A 872 -21.53 49.92 -11.66
C GLY A 872 -21.78 48.63 -12.44
N VAL A 873 -22.76 48.58 -13.35
CA VAL A 873 -22.86 47.53 -14.37
C VAL A 873 -22.14 48.00 -15.64
N GLN A 874 -21.16 47.23 -16.12
CA GLN A 874 -20.43 47.53 -17.36
C GLN A 874 -21.16 46.99 -18.59
N GLU A 875 -21.60 45.73 -18.51
CA GLU A 875 -22.24 45.03 -19.61
C GLU A 875 -23.20 43.97 -19.05
N ALA A 876 -24.29 43.70 -19.78
CA ALA A 876 -25.26 42.67 -19.45
C ALA A 876 -25.76 42.00 -20.73
N SER A 877 -25.55 40.70 -20.85
CA SER A 877 -25.93 39.94 -22.05
C SER A 877 -26.30 38.50 -21.69
N ALA A 878 -27.03 37.86 -22.58
CA ALA A 878 -27.51 36.51 -22.40
C ALA A 878 -26.63 35.49 -23.14
N VAL A 879 -26.40 34.35 -22.51
CA VAL A 879 -25.62 33.23 -23.05
C VAL A 879 -26.30 31.90 -22.72
N SER A 880 -26.17 30.94 -23.62
CA SER A 880 -26.68 29.57 -23.45
C SER A 880 -25.89 28.77 -22.41
N ASN A 881 -24.57 28.92 -22.37
CA ASN A 881 -23.67 28.19 -21.48
C ASN A 881 -22.59 29.13 -20.91
N LEU A 882 -22.16 28.87 -19.67
CA LEU A 882 -21.05 29.59 -19.06
C LEU A 882 -19.74 28.82 -19.27
N PRO A 883 -18.60 29.50 -19.49
CA PRO A 883 -17.29 28.89 -19.39
C PRO A 883 -17.10 28.15 -18.06
N GLY A 884 -16.55 26.93 -18.10
CA GLY A 884 -16.48 26.03 -16.95
C GLY A 884 -17.66 25.06 -16.83
N GLY A 885 -18.78 25.35 -17.52
CA GLY A 885 -19.93 24.46 -17.64
C GLY A 885 -19.78 23.40 -18.71
N GLN A 886 -20.80 22.55 -18.84
CA GLN A 886 -20.91 21.57 -19.93
C GLN A 886 -21.58 22.23 -21.14
N PHE A 887 -21.05 21.99 -22.33
CA PHE A 887 -21.55 22.56 -23.59
C PHE A 887 -22.16 21.44 -24.43
N ASN A 888 -23.22 21.74 -25.19
CA ASN A 888 -23.76 20.80 -26.17
C ASN A 888 -22.85 20.73 -27.39
N GLN A 889 -22.93 19.64 -28.14
CA GLN A 889 -22.21 19.48 -29.39
C GLN A 889 -23.16 19.42 -30.56
N LEU A 890 -22.64 19.84 -31.70
CA LEU A 890 -23.21 19.59 -33.00
C LEU A 890 -22.08 19.24 -33.98
N THR A 891 -22.41 18.52 -35.03
CA THR A 891 -21.44 18.21 -36.07
C THR A 891 -21.42 19.38 -37.05
N ILE A 892 -20.24 19.91 -37.35
CA ILE A 892 -20.04 20.93 -38.39
C ILE A 892 -19.14 20.42 -39.50
N PHE A 893 -19.40 20.91 -40.71
CA PHE A 893 -18.55 20.69 -41.86
C PHE A 893 -18.69 21.83 -42.86
N GLN A 894 -17.68 21.98 -43.71
CA GLN A 894 -17.78 22.90 -44.83
C GLN A 894 -18.85 22.41 -45.81
N THR A 895 -19.78 23.28 -46.20
CA THR A 895 -20.90 22.91 -47.09
C THR A 895 -20.41 22.31 -48.42
N GLN A 896 -19.22 22.70 -48.87
CA GLN A 896 -18.59 22.18 -50.10
C GLN A 896 -17.83 20.85 -49.91
N LYS A 897 -17.59 20.44 -48.66
CA LYS A 897 -16.85 19.22 -48.29
C LYS A 897 -17.59 18.44 -47.21
N PRO A 898 -18.68 17.75 -47.55
CA PRO A 898 -19.53 17.05 -46.58
C PRO A 898 -18.87 15.86 -45.88
N ASP A 899 -17.71 15.41 -46.37
CA ASP A 899 -16.93 14.29 -45.81
C ASP A 899 -15.96 14.74 -44.70
N GLU A 900 -15.62 16.03 -44.63
CA GLU A 900 -14.72 16.62 -43.60
C GLU A 900 -15.56 17.14 -42.42
N ARG A 901 -16.05 16.22 -41.58
CA ARG A 901 -16.92 16.50 -40.43
C ARG A 901 -16.15 16.53 -39.12
N ILE A 902 -16.46 17.51 -38.28
CA ILE A 902 -15.94 17.58 -36.90
C ILE A 902 -17.06 17.85 -35.91
N ASP A 903 -16.91 17.38 -34.67
CA ASP A 903 -17.85 17.68 -33.59
C ASP A 903 -17.39 18.94 -32.85
N ALA A 904 -18.18 20.02 -32.94
CA ALA A 904 -17.90 21.29 -32.27
C ALA A 904 -18.87 21.50 -31.11
N SER A 905 -18.34 22.05 -30.01
CA SER A 905 -19.19 22.58 -28.93
C SER A 905 -19.94 23.80 -29.44
N GLN A 906 -21.16 24.02 -28.95
CA GLN A 906 -21.99 25.15 -29.36
C GLN A 906 -22.13 26.16 -28.21
N LEU A 907 -22.08 27.44 -28.54
CA LEU A 907 -22.37 28.55 -27.62
C LEU A 907 -23.33 29.52 -28.31
N GLY A 908 -24.61 29.44 -27.94
CA GLY A 908 -25.61 30.47 -28.26
C GLY A 908 -25.36 31.73 -27.44
N VAL A 909 -25.31 32.89 -28.10
CA VAL A 909 -25.11 34.21 -27.48
C VAL A 909 -26.15 35.20 -27.98
N ASP A 910 -26.37 36.25 -27.19
CA ASP A 910 -26.99 37.51 -27.66
C ASP A 910 -25.91 38.46 -28.22
N TYR A 911 -26.31 39.58 -28.83
CA TYR A 911 -25.42 40.53 -29.51
C TYR A 911 -24.28 41.08 -28.63
N GLY A 912 -24.44 41.12 -27.30
CA GLY A 912 -23.40 41.56 -26.35
C GLY A 912 -22.65 40.41 -25.66
N GLY A 913 -22.85 39.17 -26.10
CA GLY A 913 -22.39 37.96 -25.40
C GLY A 913 -20.88 37.76 -25.42
N LEU A 914 -20.21 38.14 -26.52
CA LEU A 914 -18.74 38.07 -26.60
C LEU A 914 -18.11 39.16 -25.72
N GLU A 915 -18.71 40.34 -25.69
CA GLU A 915 -18.26 41.51 -24.95
C GLU A 915 -18.38 41.31 -23.44
N VAL A 916 -19.50 40.74 -22.97
CA VAL A 916 -19.70 40.46 -21.54
C VAL A 916 -18.71 39.41 -21.02
N LEU A 917 -18.39 38.41 -21.85
CA LEU A 917 -17.40 37.36 -21.54
C LEU A 917 -15.96 37.83 -21.78
N GLY A 918 -15.75 39.01 -22.38
CA GLY A 918 -14.41 39.52 -22.69
C GLY A 918 -13.67 38.70 -23.75
N LEU A 919 -14.38 38.04 -24.68
CA LEU A 919 -13.77 37.22 -25.73
C LEU A 919 -13.09 38.10 -26.78
N SER A 920 -11.85 37.76 -27.13
CA SER A 920 -11.06 38.49 -28.12
C SER A 920 -11.25 37.91 -29.53
N MET A 921 -11.47 38.79 -30.50
CA MET A 921 -11.54 38.42 -31.92
C MET A 921 -10.13 38.33 -32.52
N ASN A 922 -9.83 37.23 -33.23
CA ASN A 922 -8.63 37.07 -34.04
C ASN A 922 -8.84 37.64 -35.45
N GLU A 923 -9.93 37.22 -36.11
CA GLU A 923 -10.27 37.64 -37.48
C GLU A 923 -11.77 37.96 -37.63
N GLY A 924 -12.12 38.81 -38.60
CA GLY A 924 -13.51 39.18 -38.88
C GLY A 924 -14.15 40.10 -37.84
N ARG A 925 -15.43 39.89 -37.52
CA ARG A 925 -16.22 40.76 -36.62
C ARG A 925 -17.15 39.98 -35.69
N SER A 926 -17.58 40.65 -34.60
CA SER A 926 -18.64 40.19 -33.70
C SER A 926 -20.03 40.36 -34.33
N PHE A 927 -21.06 39.83 -33.66
CA PHE A 927 -22.47 40.04 -34.02
C PHE A 927 -22.88 41.49 -33.79
N ASP A 928 -23.59 42.08 -34.74
CA ASP A 928 -24.02 43.49 -34.64
C ASP A 928 -25.51 43.62 -34.99
N LYS A 929 -26.28 44.19 -34.06
CA LYS A 929 -27.71 44.41 -34.22
C LYS A 929 -28.06 45.37 -35.35
N SER A 930 -27.13 46.25 -35.74
CA SER A 930 -27.32 47.19 -36.85
C SER A 930 -27.21 46.54 -38.24
N GLN A 931 -26.76 45.28 -38.31
CA GLN A 931 -26.65 44.53 -39.56
C GLN A 931 -27.87 43.62 -39.75
N ASP A 932 -28.69 43.91 -40.77
CA ASP A 932 -29.86 43.08 -41.11
C ASP A 932 -29.49 41.63 -41.47
N SER A 933 -28.23 41.38 -41.85
CA SER A 933 -27.73 40.02 -42.14
C SER A 933 -27.48 39.17 -40.91
N ASP A 934 -27.38 39.79 -39.73
CA ASP A 934 -27.09 39.11 -38.46
C ASP A 934 -28.41 38.69 -37.83
N THR A 935 -28.96 37.63 -38.41
CA THR A 935 -30.21 36.99 -38.03
C THR A 935 -29.94 35.59 -37.46
N LEU A 936 -30.93 35.08 -36.71
CA LEU A 936 -30.90 33.74 -36.09
C LEU A 936 -30.40 32.69 -37.09
N ASP A 937 -29.49 31.83 -36.62
CA ASP A 937 -28.98 30.63 -37.29
C ASP A 937 -28.26 30.81 -38.65
N ASN A 938 -28.00 32.04 -39.11
CA ASN A 938 -27.41 32.31 -40.43
C ASN A 938 -25.94 32.79 -40.40
N ARG A 939 -25.41 33.10 -39.22
CA ARG A 939 -24.08 33.68 -39.01
C ARG A 939 -23.38 33.00 -37.85
N PHE A 940 -22.11 32.63 -38.06
CA PHE A 940 -21.32 31.91 -37.07
C PHE A 940 -19.99 32.59 -36.81
N ILE A 941 -19.53 32.45 -35.58
CA ILE A 941 -18.17 32.78 -35.17
C ILE A 941 -17.53 31.46 -34.72
N LEU A 942 -16.32 31.16 -35.19
CA LEU A 942 -15.59 29.97 -34.80
C LEU A 942 -14.47 30.34 -33.83
N ASN A 943 -14.04 29.42 -32.97
CA ASN A 943 -12.71 29.59 -32.37
C ASN A 943 -11.63 29.17 -33.37
N LYS A 944 -10.39 29.61 -33.12
CA LYS A 944 -9.24 29.25 -33.93
C LYS A 944 -9.09 27.72 -34.08
N LYS A 945 -9.31 26.95 -33.00
CA LYS A 945 -9.25 25.49 -33.06
C LYS A 945 -10.23 24.86 -34.05
N ALA A 946 -11.46 25.37 -34.12
CA ALA A 946 -12.46 24.89 -35.09
C ALA A 946 -12.05 25.24 -36.53
N ALA A 947 -11.52 26.45 -36.76
CA ALA A 947 -11.02 26.84 -38.08
C ALA A 947 -9.83 25.97 -38.54
N GLU A 948 -8.91 25.63 -37.64
CA GLU A 948 -7.78 24.73 -37.91
C GLU A 948 -8.25 23.31 -38.25
N LEU A 949 -9.16 22.74 -37.47
CA LEU A 949 -9.65 21.36 -37.69
C LEU A 949 -10.52 21.22 -38.95
N LEU A 950 -11.22 22.28 -39.34
CA LEU A 950 -11.95 22.36 -40.62
C LEU A 950 -11.03 22.64 -41.82
N ASN A 951 -9.72 22.79 -41.60
CA ASN A 951 -8.73 23.16 -42.64
C ASN A 951 -9.14 24.42 -43.42
N LEU A 952 -9.60 25.47 -42.71
CA LEU A 952 -10.01 26.73 -43.32
C LEU A 952 -8.82 27.70 -43.41
N ASP A 953 -8.28 27.88 -44.61
CA ASP A 953 -7.22 28.86 -44.87
C ASP A 953 -7.75 30.32 -44.86
N ASP A 954 -8.98 30.54 -45.33
CA ASP A 954 -9.71 31.83 -45.28
C ASP A 954 -11.10 31.58 -44.69
N PRO A 955 -11.24 31.66 -43.34
CA PRO A 955 -12.47 31.25 -42.67
C PRO A 955 -13.63 32.19 -42.94
N ILE A 956 -13.37 33.48 -43.20
CA ILE A 956 -14.41 34.50 -43.31
C ILE A 956 -15.17 34.36 -44.64
N GLY A 957 -16.51 34.35 -44.58
CA GLY A 957 -17.36 34.17 -45.76
C GLY A 957 -17.58 32.71 -46.16
N THR A 958 -16.94 31.75 -45.49
CA THR A 958 -17.14 30.33 -45.73
C THR A 958 -18.50 29.87 -45.17
N ASN A 959 -19.23 29.06 -45.95
CA ASN A 959 -20.50 28.47 -45.53
C ASN A 959 -20.27 27.15 -44.80
N ILE A 960 -20.65 27.11 -43.53
CA ILE A 960 -20.63 25.93 -42.68
C ILE A 960 -22.04 25.37 -42.57
N THR A 961 -22.16 24.06 -42.75
CA THR A 961 -23.37 23.31 -42.44
C THR A 961 -23.21 22.70 -41.05
N TRP A 962 -24.25 22.83 -40.23
CA TRP A 962 -24.33 22.18 -38.93
C TRP A 962 -25.46 21.14 -38.91
N GLU A 963 -25.24 20.04 -38.21
CA GLU A 963 -26.21 18.97 -38.00
C GLU A 963 -26.39 18.69 -36.50
N GLN A 964 -27.63 18.73 -36.01
CA GLN A 964 -27.97 18.45 -34.63
C GLN A 964 -29.37 17.81 -34.53
N GLY A 965 -29.49 16.64 -33.89
CA GLY A 965 -30.80 16.03 -33.58
C GLY A 965 -31.69 15.79 -34.81
N GLY A 966 -31.10 15.61 -36.00
CA GLY A 966 -31.82 15.50 -37.26
C GLY A 966 -32.26 16.82 -37.92
N ARG A 967 -31.90 17.96 -37.33
CA ARG A 967 -31.96 19.29 -37.97
C ARG A 967 -30.64 19.57 -38.66
N THR A 968 -30.72 20.21 -39.83
CA THR A 968 -29.55 20.67 -40.59
C THR A 968 -29.76 22.13 -40.92
N GLY A 969 -28.80 22.97 -40.56
CA GLY A 969 -28.80 24.38 -40.89
C GLY A 969 -27.51 24.77 -41.61
N GLN A 970 -27.54 25.93 -42.27
CA GLN A 970 -26.38 26.49 -42.96
C GLN A 970 -26.21 27.94 -42.56
N GLY A 971 -24.96 28.35 -42.34
CA GLY A 971 -24.64 29.72 -42.02
C GLY A 971 -23.22 30.07 -42.45
N THR A 972 -22.98 31.37 -42.54
CA THR A 972 -21.70 31.92 -43.01
C THR A 972 -20.84 32.33 -41.81
N VAL A 973 -19.57 31.96 -41.84
CA VAL A 973 -18.60 32.38 -40.82
C VAL A 973 -18.28 33.86 -41.02
N ILE A 974 -18.47 34.67 -39.98
CA ILE A 974 -18.22 36.13 -39.98
C ILE A 974 -17.04 36.55 -39.11
N GLY A 975 -16.54 35.64 -38.28
CA GLY A 975 -15.43 35.92 -37.40
C GLY A 975 -14.80 34.66 -36.84
N VAL A 976 -13.56 34.81 -36.37
CA VAL A 976 -12.82 33.80 -35.61
C VAL A 976 -12.34 34.43 -34.31
N THR A 977 -12.68 33.84 -33.16
CA THR A 977 -12.14 34.26 -31.86
C THR A 977 -10.77 33.64 -31.61
N GLU A 978 -10.00 34.26 -30.72
CA GLU A 978 -8.90 33.57 -30.07
C GLU A 978 -9.40 32.32 -29.32
N ASP A 979 -8.50 31.37 -29.11
CA ASP A 979 -8.81 30.17 -28.35
C ASP A 979 -8.91 30.48 -26.85
N PHE A 980 -9.98 29.99 -26.21
CA PHE A 980 -10.23 30.17 -24.78
C PHE A 980 -10.66 28.87 -24.09
N HIS A 981 -10.45 28.80 -22.78
CA HIS A 981 -10.65 27.62 -21.94
C HIS A 981 -12.06 27.55 -21.37
N TYR A 982 -13.04 27.17 -22.19
CA TYR A 982 -14.44 27.08 -21.75
C TYR A 982 -14.81 25.76 -21.05
N GLN A 983 -13.92 24.77 -21.00
CA GLN A 983 -14.07 23.51 -20.27
C GLN A 983 -13.00 23.39 -19.17
N SER A 984 -13.06 22.32 -18.38
CA SER A 984 -12.02 21.98 -17.41
C SER A 984 -10.62 21.99 -18.05
N LEU A 985 -9.62 22.52 -17.34
CA LEU A 985 -8.22 22.56 -17.80
C LEU A 985 -7.58 21.17 -17.88
N HIS A 986 -8.29 20.10 -17.48
CA HIS A 986 -7.92 18.73 -17.80
C HIS A 986 -8.09 18.38 -19.28
N THR A 987 -8.90 19.17 -20.02
CA THR A 987 -9.16 18.98 -21.44
C THR A 987 -8.41 20.02 -22.27
N THR A 988 -7.92 19.61 -23.44
CA THR A 988 -7.40 20.55 -24.44
C THR A 988 -8.53 21.40 -25.00
N ILE A 989 -8.20 22.60 -25.50
CA ILE A 989 -9.18 23.47 -26.15
C ILE A 989 -9.86 22.71 -27.30
N GLN A 990 -11.19 22.67 -27.24
CA GLN A 990 -12.05 21.95 -28.18
C GLN A 990 -12.61 22.94 -29.23
N PRO A 991 -12.92 22.47 -30.45
CA PRO A 991 -13.59 23.29 -31.46
C PRO A 991 -14.92 23.85 -30.93
N LEU A 992 -15.16 25.13 -31.17
CA LEU A 992 -16.34 25.86 -30.71
C LEU A 992 -16.98 26.62 -31.88
N ILE A 993 -18.29 26.49 -32.01
CA ILE A 993 -19.13 27.32 -32.86
C ILE A 993 -20.01 28.22 -31.99
N ILE A 994 -19.94 29.52 -32.24
CA ILE A 994 -20.73 30.54 -31.57
C ILE A 994 -21.79 31.04 -32.56
N TYR A 995 -23.05 31.03 -32.13
CA TYR A 995 -24.20 31.40 -32.96
C TYR A 995 -25.09 32.39 -32.22
N LEU A 996 -25.81 33.22 -32.98
CA LEU A 996 -26.74 34.18 -32.43
C LEU A 996 -28.10 33.52 -32.22
N ASP A 997 -28.42 33.19 -30.97
CA ASP A 997 -29.74 32.72 -30.58
C ASP A 997 -30.13 33.19 -29.16
N PRO A 998 -30.76 34.38 -29.03
CA PRO A 998 -31.28 34.86 -27.75
C PRO A 998 -32.43 34.00 -27.19
N TYR A 999 -33.04 33.09 -27.95
CA TYR A 999 -34.12 32.21 -27.46
C TYR A 999 -33.57 30.98 -26.72
N ASP A 1000 -32.31 30.60 -26.96
CA ASP A 1000 -31.63 29.47 -26.31
C ASP A 1000 -30.77 29.88 -25.09
N ALA A 1001 -30.97 31.09 -24.57
CA ALA A 1001 -30.20 31.59 -23.43
C ALA A 1001 -30.65 30.97 -22.09
N ASN A 1002 -29.72 30.31 -21.40
CA ASN A 1002 -29.96 29.77 -20.05
C ASN A 1002 -29.46 30.70 -18.94
N HIS A 1003 -28.59 31.65 -19.26
CA HIS A 1003 -27.93 32.53 -18.31
C HIS A 1003 -27.96 33.97 -18.79
N LEU A 1004 -28.32 34.88 -17.88
CA LEU A 1004 -28.10 36.31 -18.02
C LEU A 1004 -26.85 36.67 -17.23
N VAL A 1005 -25.80 37.06 -17.95
CA VAL A 1005 -24.50 37.39 -17.38
C VAL A 1005 -24.39 38.90 -17.26
N VAL A 1006 -23.94 39.37 -16.09
CA VAL A 1006 -23.77 40.80 -15.80
C VAL A 1006 -22.37 41.05 -15.28
N LYS A 1007 -21.64 41.94 -15.95
CA LYS A 1007 -20.29 42.36 -15.57
C LYS A 1007 -20.36 43.59 -14.68
N LEU A 1008 -19.74 43.51 -13.51
CA LEU A 1008 -19.77 44.56 -12.48
C LEU A 1008 -18.44 45.33 -12.41
N GLU A 1009 -18.49 46.60 -11.98
CA GLU A 1009 -17.32 47.44 -11.71
C GLU A 1009 -16.98 47.44 -10.21
N GLY A 1010 -15.70 47.19 -9.88
CA GLY A 1010 -15.28 46.78 -8.54
C GLY A 1010 -15.28 47.80 -7.39
N LYS A 1011 -15.95 48.95 -7.51
CA LYS A 1011 -15.93 50.00 -6.46
C LYS A 1011 -17.11 49.95 -5.49
N GLN A 1012 -18.27 49.38 -5.86
CA GLN A 1012 -19.49 49.36 -5.02
C GLN A 1012 -20.35 48.08 -5.18
N PHE A 1013 -19.74 46.91 -5.27
CA PHE A 1013 -20.40 45.61 -5.51
C PHE A 1013 -21.72 45.38 -4.76
N GLN A 1014 -21.72 45.55 -3.44
CA GLN A 1014 -22.90 45.27 -2.61
C GLN A 1014 -24.08 46.19 -2.92
N LYS A 1015 -23.80 47.45 -3.27
CA LYS A 1015 -24.83 48.41 -3.64
C LYS A 1015 -25.42 48.08 -5.01
N THR A 1016 -24.55 47.80 -5.99
CA THR A 1016 -24.97 47.41 -7.35
C THR A 1016 -25.77 46.11 -7.34
N LEU A 1017 -25.36 45.10 -6.57
CA LEU A 1017 -26.13 43.85 -6.40
C LEU A 1017 -27.51 44.07 -5.79
N SER A 1018 -27.62 44.96 -4.79
CA SER A 1018 -28.92 45.31 -4.20
C SER A 1018 -29.83 46.01 -5.21
N GLU A 1019 -29.29 46.90 -6.05
CA GLU A 1019 -30.05 47.59 -7.10
C GLU A 1019 -30.48 46.62 -8.22
N ILE A 1020 -29.61 45.66 -8.59
CA ILE A 1020 -29.95 44.58 -9.54
C ILE A 1020 -31.07 43.71 -8.97
N ASN A 1021 -31.01 43.31 -7.69
CA ASN A 1021 -32.03 42.51 -7.04
C ASN A 1021 -33.40 43.21 -7.02
N ILE A 1022 -33.43 44.51 -6.69
CA ILE A 1022 -34.66 45.31 -6.72
C ILE A 1022 -35.22 45.35 -8.15
N THR A 1023 -34.37 45.66 -9.13
CA THR A 1023 -34.77 45.74 -10.55
C THR A 1023 -35.28 44.39 -11.07
N TYR A 1024 -34.65 43.29 -10.67
CA TYR A 1024 -35.09 41.94 -11.01
C TYR A 1024 -36.45 41.62 -10.37
N SER A 1025 -36.60 41.85 -9.07
CA SER A 1025 -37.82 41.55 -8.31
C SER A 1025 -39.03 42.39 -8.75
N ASP A 1026 -38.80 43.64 -9.16
CA ASP A 1026 -39.85 44.54 -9.67
C ASP A 1026 -40.40 44.07 -11.03
N ARG A 1027 -39.58 43.38 -11.83
CA ARG A 1027 -39.93 42.94 -13.19
C ARG A 1027 -40.38 41.49 -13.23
N ILE A 1028 -39.86 40.65 -12.34
CA ILE A 1028 -40.13 39.21 -12.28
C ILE A 1028 -40.57 38.88 -10.85
N ALA A 1029 -41.88 38.91 -10.63
CA ALA A 1029 -42.47 38.61 -9.32
C ALA A 1029 -42.51 37.10 -9.00
N ALA A 1030 -42.32 36.24 -10.01
CA ALA A 1030 -42.54 34.80 -9.90
C ALA A 1030 -41.29 34.00 -9.48
N ALA A 1031 -40.08 34.56 -9.62
CA ALA A 1031 -38.82 33.87 -9.37
C ALA A 1031 -37.94 34.62 -8.35
N PRO A 1032 -37.36 33.93 -7.35
CA PRO A 1032 -36.39 34.55 -6.44
C PRO A 1032 -35.11 34.90 -7.20
N PHE A 1033 -34.53 36.07 -6.90
CA PHE A 1033 -33.23 36.47 -7.43
C PHE A 1033 -32.12 35.58 -6.85
N ALA A 1034 -31.66 34.62 -7.65
CA ALA A 1034 -30.51 33.78 -7.35
C ALA A 1034 -29.41 34.06 -8.37
N TYR A 1035 -28.20 34.34 -7.88
CA TYR A 1035 -27.04 34.61 -8.71
C TYR A 1035 -25.84 33.81 -8.21
N GLU A 1036 -24.96 33.46 -9.14
CA GLU A 1036 -23.68 32.80 -8.86
C GLU A 1036 -22.56 33.64 -9.48
N PHE A 1037 -21.41 33.71 -8.80
CA PHE A 1037 -20.23 34.32 -9.41
C PHE A 1037 -19.49 33.29 -10.28
N LEU A 1038 -19.05 33.71 -11.46
CA LEU A 1038 -18.39 32.82 -12.41
C LEU A 1038 -17.03 32.30 -11.89
N ASP A 1039 -16.26 33.15 -11.20
CA ASP A 1039 -15.00 32.77 -10.56
C ASP A 1039 -15.18 31.70 -9.47
N ALA A 1040 -16.22 31.83 -8.64
CA ALA A 1040 -16.56 30.85 -7.61
C ALA A 1040 -16.97 29.50 -8.21
N GLN A 1041 -17.72 29.52 -9.32
CA GLN A 1041 -18.10 28.30 -10.05
C GLN A 1041 -16.89 27.61 -10.68
N LEU A 1042 -15.95 28.38 -11.24
CA LEU A 1042 -14.70 27.83 -11.80
C LEU A 1042 -13.78 27.28 -10.71
N GLU A 1043 -13.75 27.90 -9.52
CA GLU A 1043 -12.99 27.37 -8.38
C GLU A 1043 -13.58 26.06 -7.87
N GLU A 1044 -14.90 25.88 -7.95
CA GLU A 1044 -15.58 24.64 -7.56
C GLU A 1044 -15.08 23.42 -8.34
N LEU A 1045 -14.71 23.59 -9.62
CA LEU A 1045 -14.17 22.53 -10.46
C LEU A 1045 -12.83 21.95 -9.97
N TYR A 1046 -12.11 22.65 -9.09
CA TYR A 1046 -10.79 22.21 -8.58
C TYR A 1046 -10.76 22.04 -7.06
N ASN A 1047 -11.91 22.11 -6.39
CA ASN A 1047 -11.98 22.06 -4.93
C ASN A 1047 -11.51 20.72 -4.38
N ASP A 1048 -11.80 19.62 -5.05
CA ASP A 1048 -11.43 18.27 -4.60
C ASP A 1048 -9.93 18.01 -4.74
N GLU A 1049 -9.29 18.52 -5.80
CA GLU A 1049 -7.84 18.52 -5.96
C GLU A 1049 -7.15 19.34 -4.87
N VAL A 1050 -7.68 20.54 -4.58
CA VAL A 1050 -7.14 21.42 -3.53
C VAL A 1050 -7.28 20.76 -2.15
N ARG A 1051 -8.43 20.14 -1.85
CA ARG A 1051 -8.64 19.39 -0.61
C ARG A 1051 -7.63 18.25 -0.48
N THR A 1052 -7.49 17.45 -1.54
CA THR A 1052 -6.56 16.31 -1.55
C THR A 1052 -5.11 16.76 -1.37
N LEU A 1053 -4.70 17.88 -2.01
CA LEU A 1053 -3.38 18.46 -1.82
C LEU A 1053 -3.16 18.96 -0.38
N ASN A 1054 -4.15 19.60 0.23
CA ASN A 1054 -4.06 20.07 1.62
C ASN A 1054 -3.85 18.89 2.58
N ILE A 1055 -4.65 17.83 2.41
CA ILE A 1055 -4.53 16.57 3.15
C ILE A 1055 -3.12 15.98 2.96
N PHE A 1056 -2.66 15.85 1.71
CA PHE A 1056 -1.33 15.33 1.39
C PHE A 1056 -0.19 16.16 1.99
N THR A 1057 -0.31 17.49 1.98
CA THR A 1057 0.71 18.42 2.51
C THR A 1057 0.81 18.33 4.03
N ILE A 1058 -0.32 18.20 4.73
CA ILE A 1058 -0.36 17.98 6.18
C ILE A 1058 0.31 16.64 6.53
N PHE A 1059 -0.04 15.56 5.83
CA PHE A 1059 0.54 14.25 6.11
C PHE A 1059 2.02 14.16 5.75
N THR A 1060 2.46 14.81 4.68
CA THR A 1060 3.89 14.96 4.34
C THR A 1060 4.64 15.69 5.44
N SER A 1061 4.06 16.77 5.99
CA SER A 1061 4.64 17.52 7.10
C SER A 1061 4.76 16.68 8.37
N ILE A 1062 3.75 15.86 8.67
CA ILE A 1062 3.78 14.93 9.81
C ILE A 1062 4.82 13.82 9.59
N ALA A 1063 4.90 13.25 8.39
CA ALA A 1063 5.91 12.25 8.03
C ALA A 1063 7.33 12.79 8.28
N LEU A 1064 7.57 14.04 7.89
CA LEU A 1064 8.82 14.75 8.12
C LEU A 1064 9.08 14.99 9.62
N MET A 1065 8.07 15.40 10.39
CA MET A 1065 8.18 15.52 11.84
C MET A 1065 8.55 14.17 12.50
N LEU A 1066 7.92 13.08 12.09
CA LEU A 1066 8.22 11.73 12.56
C LEU A 1066 9.66 11.33 12.22
N ALA A 1067 10.12 11.64 11.00
CA ALA A 1067 11.49 11.40 10.59
C ALA A 1067 12.52 12.10 11.51
N CYS A 1068 12.21 13.33 11.91
CA CYS A 1068 13.03 14.14 12.81
C CYS A 1068 13.07 13.60 14.24
N ILE A 1069 11.93 13.17 14.76
CA ILE A 1069 11.84 12.49 16.06
C ILE A 1069 12.72 11.23 16.07
N GLY A 1070 12.75 10.51 14.95
CA GLY A 1070 13.67 9.39 14.72
C GLY A 1070 15.15 9.76 14.87
N LEU A 1071 15.57 10.84 14.21
CA LEU A 1071 16.94 11.37 14.33
C LEU A 1071 17.27 11.80 15.76
N ILE A 1072 16.36 12.50 16.43
CA ILE A 1072 16.51 12.97 17.81
C ILE A 1072 16.78 11.78 18.72
N GLY A 1073 15.92 10.76 18.67
CA GLY A 1073 16.09 9.59 19.51
C GLY A 1073 17.34 8.78 19.16
N LEU A 1074 17.76 8.77 17.89
CA LEU A 1074 19.02 8.18 17.45
C LEU A 1074 20.24 8.95 17.98
N ALA A 1075 20.21 10.28 17.92
CA ALA A 1075 21.27 11.13 18.43
C ALA A 1075 21.44 10.94 19.93
N ILE A 1076 20.36 10.93 20.72
CA ILE A 1076 20.38 10.62 22.15
C ILE A 1076 21.04 9.26 22.42
N ALA A 1077 20.66 8.25 21.65
CA ALA A 1077 21.21 6.90 21.75
C ALA A 1077 22.72 6.83 21.46
N LEU A 1078 23.18 7.47 20.38
CA LEU A 1078 24.58 7.53 20.00
C LEU A 1078 25.40 8.27 21.05
N LEU A 1079 24.85 9.37 21.58
CA LEU A 1079 25.50 10.19 22.58
C LEU A 1079 25.67 9.43 23.89
N ASN A 1080 24.64 8.72 24.37
CA ASN A 1080 24.76 7.88 25.57
C ASN A 1080 25.86 6.81 25.44
N GLN A 1081 26.16 6.34 24.21
CA GLN A 1081 27.23 5.38 23.96
C GLN A 1081 28.63 6.03 23.89
N SER A 1082 28.71 7.33 23.58
CA SER A 1082 29.96 8.07 23.35
C SER A 1082 30.23 9.16 24.40
N ILE A 1083 29.43 9.22 25.47
CA ILE A 1083 29.61 10.18 26.58
C ILE A 1083 31.02 10.12 27.18
N LYS A 1084 31.58 8.92 27.39
CA LYS A 1084 32.96 8.76 27.91
C LYS A 1084 33.99 9.30 26.91
N ASP A 1085 33.86 8.96 25.63
CA ASP A 1085 34.76 9.43 24.58
C ASP A 1085 34.71 10.97 24.44
N ILE A 1086 33.52 11.56 24.54
CA ILE A 1086 33.32 13.02 24.49
C ILE A 1086 33.92 13.68 25.73
N GLY A 1087 33.74 13.10 26.92
CA GLY A 1087 34.36 13.57 28.16
C GLY A 1087 35.89 13.57 28.10
N ILE A 1088 36.49 12.49 27.58
CA ILE A 1088 37.94 12.39 27.35
C ILE A 1088 38.40 13.45 26.35
N ARG A 1089 37.70 13.62 25.23
CA ARG A 1089 38.05 14.64 24.21
C ARG A 1089 37.97 16.06 24.76
N LYS A 1090 36.96 16.39 25.58
CA LYS A 1090 36.87 17.70 26.25
C LYS A 1090 38.06 17.93 27.18
N ILE A 1091 38.47 16.92 27.96
CA ILE A 1091 39.65 17.02 28.82
C ILE A 1091 40.93 17.17 27.99
N MET A 1092 41.00 16.54 26.82
CA MET A 1092 42.09 16.72 25.85
C MET A 1092 42.01 18.04 25.06
N GLY A 1093 41.12 18.97 25.42
CA GLY A 1093 41.06 20.32 24.85
C GLY A 1093 40.11 20.52 23.68
N ALA A 1094 39.25 19.55 23.35
CA ALA A 1094 38.22 19.74 22.31
C ALA A 1094 37.19 20.80 22.73
N ARG A 1095 36.94 21.79 21.87
CA ARG A 1095 35.93 22.83 22.10
C ARG A 1095 34.54 22.23 21.94
N SER A 1096 33.54 22.86 22.57
CA SER A 1096 32.12 22.51 22.39
C SER A 1096 31.70 22.48 20.91
N TRP A 1097 32.29 23.36 20.09
CA TRP A 1097 32.07 23.40 18.64
C TRP A 1097 32.66 22.20 17.88
N ASP A 1098 33.79 21.65 18.32
CA ASP A 1098 34.42 20.48 17.69
C ASP A 1098 33.55 19.23 17.88
N ILE A 1099 32.95 19.10 19.07
CA ILE A 1099 32.00 18.04 19.38
C ILE A 1099 30.71 18.24 18.59
N PHE A 1100 30.25 19.49 18.50
CA PHE A 1100 29.04 19.83 17.75
C PHE A 1100 29.15 19.49 16.27
N SER A 1101 30.18 19.99 15.60
CA SER A 1101 30.43 19.78 14.18
C SER A 1101 30.68 18.30 13.85
N MET A 1102 31.40 17.57 14.71
CA MET A 1102 31.65 16.14 14.52
C MET A 1102 30.35 15.32 14.50
N VAL A 1103 29.44 15.56 15.44
CA VAL A 1103 28.16 14.83 15.52
C VAL A 1103 27.26 15.25 14.36
N LEU A 1104 27.19 16.55 14.08
CA LEU A 1104 26.36 17.09 13.00
C LEU A 1104 26.77 16.53 11.63
N PHE A 1105 28.07 16.46 11.33
CA PHE A 1105 28.58 15.96 10.05
C PHE A 1105 28.25 14.48 9.82
N GLN A 1106 28.15 13.67 10.88
CA GLN A 1106 27.73 12.27 10.76
C GLN A 1106 26.30 12.13 10.25
N PHE A 1107 25.39 13.02 10.67
CA PHE A 1107 24.00 13.02 10.19
C PHE A 1107 23.88 13.67 8.81
N LEU A 1108 24.54 14.82 8.59
CA LEU A 1108 24.54 15.50 7.29
C LEU A 1108 25.06 14.60 6.17
N LYS A 1109 26.05 13.74 6.44
CA LYS A 1109 26.53 12.76 5.46
C LYS A 1109 25.45 11.76 5.05
N LEU A 1110 24.61 11.28 5.97
CA LEU A 1110 23.52 10.35 5.66
C LEU A 1110 22.43 11.05 4.83
N ILE A 1111 22.10 12.29 5.20
CA ILE A 1111 21.13 13.10 4.46
C ILE A 1111 21.65 13.43 3.06
N GLY A 1112 22.93 13.76 2.92
CA GLY A 1112 23.55 13.99 1.61
C GLY A 1112 23.44 12.77 0.69
N ILE A 1113 23.69 11.55 1.22
CA ILE A 1113 23.49 10.31 0.46
C ILE A 1113 22.01 10.14 0.08
N ALA A 1114 21.09 10.41 1.01
CA ALA A 1114 19.67 10.32 0.77
C ALA A 1114 19.20 11.28 -0.34
N LEU A 1115 19.69 12.52 -0.36
CA LEU A 1115 19.40 13.52 -1.39
C LEU A 1115 19.95 13.12 -2.76
N VAL A 1116 21.17 12.57 -2.82
CA VAL A 1116 21.76 12.11 -4.10
C VAL A 1116 20.87 11.08 -4.81
N PHE A 1117 20.19 10.20 -4.07
CA PHE A 1117 19.23 9.27 -4.65
C PHE A 1117 17.81 9.85 -4.74
N GLY A 1118 17.40 10.68 -3.78
CA GLY A 1118 16.04 11.18 -3.66
C GLY A 1118 15.68 12.22 -4.71
N LEU A 1119 16.61 13.11 -5.07
CA LEU A 1119 16.33 14.16 -6.06
C LEU A 1119 16.08 13.55 -7.47
N PRO A 1120 16.91 12.63 -8.01
CA PRO A 1120 16.65 12.05 -9.33
C PRO A 1120 15.39 11.17 -9.37
N VAL A 1121 15.14 10.39 -8.33
CA VAL A 1121 13.94 9.54 -8.26
C VAL A 1121 12.68 10.40 -8.12
N GLY A 1122 12.73 11.45 -7.28
CA GLY A 1122 11.64 12.41 -7.15
C GLY A 1122 11.35 13.14 -8.47
N TYR A 1123 12.39 13.52 -9.22
CA TYR A 1123 12.24 14.08 -10.56
C TYR A 1123 11.55 13.10 -11.51
N TRP A 1124 12.00 11.85 -11.56
CA TRP A 1124 11.43 10.84 -12.45
C TRP A 1124 9.96 10.55 -12.15
N ILE A 1125 9.60 10.35 -10.87
CA ILE A 1125 8.21 10.11 -10.45
C ILE A 1125 7.33 11.30 -10.83
N MET A 1126 7.78 12.52 -10.52
CA MET A 1126 6.97 13.71 -10.78
C MET A 1126 6.91 14.07 -12.27
N GLN A 1127 7.91 13.68 -13.07
CA GLN A 1127 7.85 13.82 -14.52
C GLN A 1127 6.75 12.94 -15.12
N VAL A 1128 6.64 11.69 -14.67
CA VAL A 1128 5.55 10.79 -15.09
C VAL A 1128 4.20 11.36 -14.64
N TRP A 1129 4.11 11.85 -13.41
CA TRP A 1129 2.87 12.44 -12.89
C TRP A 1129 2.42 13.69 -13.66
N VAL A 1130 3.34 14.62 -13.94
CA VAL A 1130 3.00 15.85 -14.69
C VAL A 1130 2.57 15.51 -16.13
N GLN A 1131 3.07 14.40 -16.71
CA GLN A 1131 2.73 14.00 -18.07
C GLN A 1131 1.25 13.65 -18.28
N GLU A 1132 0.51 13.33 -17.22
CA GLU A 1132 -0.93 13.04 -17.25
C GLU A 1132 -1.79 14.29 -17.51
N PHE A 1133 -1.25 15.50 -17.30
CA PHE A 1133 -1.99 16.74 -17.52
C PHE A 1133 -1.80 17.24 -18.95
N SER A 1134 -2.86 17.68 -19.62
CA SER A 1134 -2.72 18.33 -20.94
C SER A 1134 -1.92 19.64 -20.85
N TYR A 1135 -2.09 20.39 -19.76
CA TYR A 1135 -1.35 21.62 -19.50
C TYR A 1135 -0.37 21.44 -18.35
N GLN A 1136 0.91 21.42 -18.68
CA GLN A 1136 1.97 21.01 -17.75
C GLN A 1136 2.85 22.18 -17.36
N THR A 1137 3.17 22.29 -16.08
CA THR A 1137 4.23 23.18 -15.62
C THR A 1137 5.60 22.56 -15.88
N SER A 1138 6.58 23.38 -16.29
CA SER A 1138 7.97 22.90 -16.40
C SER A 1138 8.53 22.56 -15.02
N ILE A 1139 9.14 21.38 -14.89
CA ILE A 1139 9.80 20.97 -13.66
C ILE A 1139 11.14 21.72 -13.54
N GLY A 1140 11.09 22.90 -12.94
CA GLY A 1140 12.28 23.72 -12.67
C GLY A 1140 13.15 23.14 -11.53
N ALA A 1141 14.37 23.66 -11.35
CA ALA A 1141 15.29 23.20 -10.30
C ALA A 1141 14.88 23.64 -8.87
N LEU A 1142 13.98 24.62 -8.75
CA LEU A 1142 13.63 25.27 -7.48
C LEU A 1142 13.00 24.32 -6.43
N PRO A 1143 12.02 23.43 -6.76
CA PRO A 1143 11.47 22.47 -5.80
C PRO A 1143 12.53 21.54 -5.21
N PHE A 1144 13.49 21.11 -6.02
CA PHE A 1144 14.61 20.26 -5.58
C PHE A 1144 15.52 21.00 -4.60
N LEU A 1145 15.86 22.25 -4.91
CA LEU A 1145 16.68 23.09 -4.04
C LEU A 1145 15.98 23.35 -2.70
N ILE A 1146 14.69 23.73 -2.74
CA ILE A 1146 13.88 23.96 -1.53
C ILE A 1146 13.78 22.68 -0.71
N SER A 1147 13.54 21.52 -1.33
CA SER A 1147 13.46 20.24 -0.61
C SER A 1147 14.77 19.88 0.09
N ALA A 1148 15.90 20.07 -0.58
CA ALA A 1148 17.23 19.81 -0.04
C ALA A 1148 17.56 20.73 1.14
N ILE A 1149 17.30 22.04 1.00
CA ILE A 1149 17.51 23.03 2.06
C ILE A 1149 16.61 22.70 3.26
N THR A 1150 15.33 22.43 3.02
CA THR A 1150 14.34 22.11 4.06
C THR A 1150 14.78 20.91 4.89
N LEU A 1151 15.18 19.81 4.24
CA LEU A 1151 15.66 18.61 4.94
C LEU A 1151 16.92 18.87 5.76
N VAL A 1152 17.87 19.62 5.22
CA VAL A 1152 19.12 19.96 5.93
C VAL A 1152 18.83 20.84 7.13
N VAL A 1153 18.06 21.91 6.96
CA VAL A 1153 17.70 22.85 8.03
C VAL A 1153 16.95 22.14 9.16
N ILE A 1154 15.97 21.31 8.82
CA ILE A 1154 15.18 20.56 9.79
C ILE A 1154 16.05 19.53 10.53
N ALA A 1155 16.95 18.83 9.84
CA ALA A 1155 17.87 17.91 10.50
C ALA A 1155 18.85 18.64 11.44
N ILE A 1156 19.38 19.78 11.02
CA ILE A 1156 20.23 20.63 11.88
C ILE A 1156 19.44 21.02 13.13
N MET A 1157 18.22 21.55 12.99
CA MET A 1157 17.38 21.95 14.12
C MET A 1157 17.12 20.77 15.07
N SER A 1158 16.77 19.61 14.53
CA SER A 1158 16.46 18.41 15.29
C SER A 1158 17.63 17.95 16.16
N VAL A 1159 18.83 17.88 15.58
CA VAL A 1159 20.00 17.35 16.28
C VAL A 1159 20.66 18.42 17.17
N SER A 1160 20.55 19.71 16.83
CA SER A 1160 21.20 20.82 17.57
C SER A 1160 20.77 20.90 19.02
N VAL A 1161 19.48 20.76 19.32
CA VAL A 1161 18.94 20.84 20.69
C VAL A 1161 19.62 19.84 21.63
N ILE A 1162 19.89 18.63 21.14
CA ILE A 1162 20.50 17.56 21.93
C ILE A 1162 22.01 17.77 22.04
N ILE A 1163 22.66 18.13 20.94
CA ILE A 1163 24.11 18.34 20.91
C ILE A 1163 24.49 19.48 21.84
N VAL A 1164 23.77 20.60 21.84
CA VAL A 1164 24.07 21.77 22.70
C VAL A 1164 24.00 21.40 24.18
N LYS A 1165 22.97 20.66 24.59
CA LYS A 1165 22.81 20.20 25.97
C LYS A 1165 24.01 19.39 26.46
N ILE A 1166 24.60 18.57 25.58
CA ILE A 1166 25.73 17.67 25.89
C ILE A 1166 27.08 18.39 25.76
N ALA A 1167 27.22 19.25 24.75
CA ALA A 1167 28.36 20.13 24.61
C ALA A 1167 28.55 21.04 25.84
N ASN A 1168 27.48 21.29 26.61
CA ASN A 1168 27.53 22.04 27.86
C ASN A 1168 27.61 21.17 29.13
N THR A 1169 27.56 19.84 29.03
CA THR A 1169 27.67 18.96 30.21
C THR A 1169 29.11 18.91 30.76
N ASN A 1170 29.27 18.95 32.08
CA ASN A 1170 30.56 18.95 32.77
C ASN A 1170 31.28 17.59 32.61
N PRO A 1171 32.52 17.55 32.10
CA PRO A 1171 33.31 16.32 31.97
C PRO A 1171 33.45 15.54 33.28
N ALA A 1172 33.52 16.23 34.42
CA ALA A 1172 33.66 15.63 35.74
C ALA A 1172 32.44 14.78 36.13
N GLU A 1173 31.24 15.18 35.73
CA GLU A 1173 30.02 14.40 35.96
C GLU A 1173 29.97 13.16 35.05
N THR A 1174 30.42 13.28 33.80
CA THR A 1174 30.37 12.18 32.82
C THR A 1174 31.38 11.06 33.10
N LEU A 1175 32.50 11.36 33.76
CA LEU A 1175 33.54 10.37 34.10
C LEU A 1175 33.33 9.71 35.47
N ARG A 1176 32.57 10.35 36.36
CA ARG A 1176 32.26 9.84 37.71
C ARG A 1176 31.14 8.78 37.72
N TYR A 1177 30.49 8.52 36.60
CA TYR A 1177 29.46 7.49 36.46
C TYR A 1177 30.09 6.07 36.48
N GLU A 1178 30.25 5.53 37.68
CA GLU A 1178 30.30 4.09 37.99
C GLU A 1178 29.42 3.77 39.20
#